data_AF-U2RGR4-F1
#
_entry.id   AF-U2RGR4-F1
#
_cell.length_a   1.000
_cell.length_b   1.000
_cell.length_c   1.000
_cell.angle_alpha   90.00
_cell.angle_beta   90.00
_cell.angle_gamma   90.00
#
_symmetry.space_group_name_H-M   'P 1'
#
loop_
_entity.id
_entity.type
_entity.pdbx_description
1 polymer ?
#
loop_
_entity_poly.entity_id
_entity_poly.type
_entity_poly.pdbx_seq_one_letter_code
_entity_poly.pdbx_strand_id
1 'polypeptide(L)'
;MKILEKYNFYNIKKQKIKFSKSLIIWVFFLFIGIVVPSIVAIKNESQKEEASKLYNWQLSKELSKGTVFEQKVYIPGYITKYGVLFTTYGRSNKGKIKVELSQGNKKKVEIIDMSKIKDNDFHFFNLKFFQFKKGEATLKIEGIDGEVGNSVSMHETEDIMYGELLQNGENTEKSLVQRLEFYEVNTIVTGQIIFLFLAISSYFYFLKLIKKQKKNNIKIYIVTALIAFFLINIKAPVLSFKAEPYAEEFYDFFYYARKGITGNIFRMEGGYFPLFHRLIAILIAKLGFNAKWTIFLMSNVAILIISFGSSVFILHRFRKYGNIFFRFTISILFAVFNIFPYAETHTFIAFAYMNIIMIFYISLIDFNELKRKNYILLMILTVLLCISKLHYITLLPVAMGILILLWKKLKVREKIFLTSIVLSTMIQLVYTYRHTKNWIRFDNEPAYRIVGRHTTVWFRPIGKIKILEIINIGTHQIIQQFISIFNFGIEQSQNILNLNMMYLIIFIIIVGILVYISIKNRNRESVIILSLLSLIFINSYLNVISKVWSGLNLWSTAFGAINTRHALLTRIPMLLILVLIPSILKRNIGEKRNNIKILYNILIIFIISRYSPIINNNVFRYDEVHSDWKIYSKFYKTERWTLPIYPFFIMENQKGYYIGKETGKIEYTYFLGEKYYLDDLNSKEETTEMVLPKPLKLEYLYTKRVRNYNFDKIKLIGYDIQGNKVLELLQLNDKERSYIGFKNDNPNIEISKIQFLNENNRKAYIVPEIVIGTP
;
A
#
# COMPACT_ATOMS: atom_id res chain seq x y z
N MET A 1 -63.93 -14.10 -27.17
CA MET A 1 -63.87 -14.33 -25.70
C MET A 1 -63.50 -15.75 -25.28
N LYS A 2 -63.42 -16.77 -26.16
CA LYS A 2 -62.98 -18.15 -25.83
C LYS A 2 -61.51 -18.49 -26.16
N ILE A 3 -60.68 -17.51 -26.53
CA ILE A 3 -59.23 -17.70 -26.81
C ILE A 3 -58.33 -17.19 -25.67
N LEU A 4 -58.87 -16.38 -24.75
CA LEU A 4 -58.12 -15.81 -23.61
C LEU A 4 -58.09 -16.72 -22.35
N GLU A 5 -58.89 -17.78 -22.28
CA GLU A 5 -58.84 -18.73 -21.15
C GLU A 5 -57.72 -19.78 -21.28
N LYS A 6 -57.08 -19.90 -22.46
CA LYS A 6 -56.05 -20.93 -22.67
C LYS A 6 -54.65 -20.55 -22.16
N TYR A 7 -54.43 -19.26 -21.87
CA TYR A 7 -53.15 -18.75 -21.34
C TYR A 7 -53.35 -18.23 -19.93
N ASN A 8 -53.30 -19.17 -18.98
CA ASN A 8 -53.50 -19.01 -17.55
C ASN A 8 -52.38 -18.16 -16.91
N PHE A 9 -52.34 -16.85 -17.20
CA PHE A 9 -51.35 -15.89 -16.69
C PHE A 9 -51.65 -15.38 -15.27
N TYR A 10 -52.70 -15.88 -14.63
CA TYR A 10 -53.13 -15.46 -13.29
C TYR A 10 -53.10 -16.60 -12.27
N ASN A 11 -51.99 -17.36 -12.25
CA ASN A 11 -51.72 -18.25 -11.12
C ASN A 11 -50.24 -18.22 -10.70
N ILE A 12 -49.72 -17.01 -10.46
CA ILE A 12 -48.56 -16.85 -9.56
C ILE A 12 -49.08 -17.08 -8.14
N LYS A 13 -49.28 -18.35 -7.78
CA LYS A 13 -49.27 -18.77 -6.38
C LYS A 13 -48.01 -18.17 -5.76
N LYS A 14 -48.18 -17.39 -4.68
CA LYS A 14 -47.15 -16.94 -3.74
C LYS A 14 -46.15 -18.08 -3.47
N GLN A 15 -45.13 -18.24 -4.31
CA GLN A 15 -43.90 -18.91 -3.92
C GLN A 15 -43.25 -17.93 -2.96
N LYS A 16 -43.54 -18.10 -1.66
CA LYS A 16 -42.66 -17.63 -0.60
C LYS A 16 -41.27 -18.14 -0.95
N ILE A 17 -40.43 -17.30 -1.53
CA ILE A 17 -39.01 -17.57 -1.73
C ILE A 17 -38.46 -17.78 -0.33
N LYS A 18 -38.37 -19.04 0.12
CA LYS A 18 -37.61 -19.41 1.31
C LYS A 18 -36.16 -19.13 0.95
N PHE A 19 -35.68 -17.93 1.27
CA PHE A 19 -34.25 -17.65 1.30
C PHE A 19 -33.62 -18.69 2.23
N SER A 20 -32.90 -19.65 1.66
CA SER A 20 -32.11 -20.55 2.50
C SER A 20 -31.12 -19.68 3.28
N LYS A 21 -30.91 -19.96 4.57
CA LYS A 21 -29.94 -19.23 5.41
C LYS A 21 -28.53 -19.17 4.77
N SER A 22 -28.22 -20.11 3.86
CA SER A 22 -26.97 -20.13 3.08
C SER A 22 -26.92 -19.06 1.98
N LEU A 23 -28.03 -18.74 1.32
CA LEU A 23 -28.07 -17.74 0.25
C LEU A 23 -27.81 -16.33 0.79
N ILE A 24 -28.34 -16.03 1.98
CA ILE A 24 -28.10 -14.75 2.68
C ILE A 24 -26.60 -14.56 2.93
N ILE A 25 -25.91 -15.58 3.42
CA ILE A 25 -24.46 -15.52 3.69
C ILE A 25 -23.65 -15.32 2.39
N TRP A 26 -24.07 -15.93 1.28
CA TRP A 26 -23.39 -15.77 -0.01
C TRP A 26 -23.54 -14.35 -0.55
N VAL A 27 -24.76 -13.82 -0.52
CA VAL A 27 -25.03 -12.44 -0.94
C VAL A 27 -24.33 -11.44 -0.02
N PHE A 28 -24.33 -11.69 1.28
CA PHE A 28 -23.61 -10.88 2.27
C PHE A 28 -22.11 -10.81 1.97
N PHE A 29 -21.46 -11.95 1.65
CA PHE A 29 -20.06 -11.95 1.26
C PHE A 29 -19.82 -11.22 -0.05
N LEU A 30 -20.68 -11.38 -1.05
CA LEU A 30 -20.54 -10.64 -2.30
C LEU A 30 -20.53 -9.13 -2.04
N PHE A 31 -21.47 -8.64 -1.23
CA PHE A 31 -21.54 -7.22 -0.92
C PHE A 31 -20.38 -6.74 -0.05
N ILE A 32 -20.19 -7.32 1.14
CA ILE A 32 -19.25 -6.80 2.13
C ILE A 32 -17.83 -7.33 1.92
N GLY A 33 -17.66 -8.50 1.32
CA GLY A 33 -16.38 -9.13 1.02
C GLY A 33 -15.74 -8.69 -0.30
N ILE A 34 -16.54 -8.29 -1.29
CA ILE A 34 -16.07 -7.97 -2.65
C ILE A 34 -16.49 -6.57 -3.07
N VAL A 35 -17.79 -6.29 -3.20
CA VAL A 35 -18.29 -5.07 -3.84
C VAL A 35 -17.96 -3.82 -3.05
N VAL A 36 -18.36 -3.73 -1.78
CA VAL A 36 -18.16 -2.54 -0.94
C VAL A 36 -16.69 -2.20 -0.78
N PRO A 37 -15.78 -3.12 -0.35
CA PRO A 37 -14.36 -2.79 -0.22
C PRO A 37 -13.72 -2.37 -1.54
N SER A 38 -14.16 -2.96 -2.66
CA SER A 38 -13.64 -2.61 -3.98
C SER A 38 -14.10 -1.22 -4.42
N ILE A 39 -15.37 -0.87 -4.20
CA ILE A 39 -15.89 0.47 -4.49
C ILE A 39 -15.16 1.51 -3.65
N VAL A 40 -14.88 1.23 -2.37
CA VAL A 40 -14.13 2.19 -1.55
C VAL A 40 -12.68 2.34 -2.04
N ALA A 41 -12.01 1.24 -2.41
CA ALA A 41 -10.67 1.32 -3.00
C ALA A 41 -10.65 2.13 -4.30
N ILE A 42 -11.64 1.93 -5.17
CA ILE A 42 -11.80 2.71 -6.42
C ILE A 42 -12.09 4.18 -6.10
N LYS A 43 -12.98 4.46 -5.15
CA LYS A 43 -13.32 5.81 -4.72
C LYS A 43 -12.08 6.56 -4.23
N ASN A 44 -11.30 5.94 -3.34
CA ASN A 44 -10.08 6.53 -2.80
C ASN A 44 -9.03 6.81 -3.89
N GLU A 45 -8.94 5.95 -4.90
CA GLU A 45 -8.04 6.19 -6.03
C GLU A 45 -8.55 7.36 -6.90
N SER A 46 -9.86 7.39 -7.19
CA SER A 46 -10.48 8.37 -8.08
C SER A 46 -10.67 9.76 -7.46
N GLN A 47 -10.88 9.87 -6.14
CA GLN A 47 -11.16 11.15 -5.48
C GLN A 47 -9.86 11.94 -5.34
N LYS A 48 -9.87 13.18 -5.84
CA LYS A 48 -8.76 14.11 -5.81
C LYS A 48 -9.21 15.42 -5.20
N GLU A 49 -8.29 16.07 -4.53
CA GLU A 49 -8.48 17.38 -3.93
C GLU A 49 -7.23 18.22 -4.21
N GLU A 50 -7.45 19.41 -4.75
CA GLU A 50 -6.40 20.39 -5.02
C GLU A 50 -6.80 21.75 -4.45
N ALA A 51 -5.83 22.46 -3.88
CA ALA A 51 -6.03 23.80 -3.35
C ALA A 51 -4.85 24.69 -3.73
N SER A 52 -5.11 25.98 -3.94
CA SER A 52 -4.06 26.98 -4.12
C SER A 52 -3.15 27.01 -2.89
N LYS A 53 -1.86 27.28 -3.12
CA LYS A 53 -0.93 27.57 -2.02
C LYS A 53 -1.09 29.04 -1.62
N LEU A 54 -0.89 29.36 -0.34
CA LEU A 54 -1.14 30.70 0.20
C LEU A 54 0.13 31.58 0.16
N TYR A 55 0.80 31.63 -0.98
CA TYR A 55 2.01 32.43 -1.15
C TYR A 55 1.66 33.91 -1.29
N ASN A 56 2.30 34.76 -0.47
CA ASN A 56 2.09 36.21 -0.42
C ASN A 56 0.60 36.59 -0.48
N TRP A 57 -0.16 35.90 0.39
CA TRP A 57 -1.61 35.94 0.47
C TRP A 57 -2.13 37.33 0.82
N GLN A 58 -3.05 37.86 0.01
CA GLN A 58 -3.66 39.16 0.21
C GLN A 58 -5.15 39.15 -0.18
N LEU A 59 -5.80 40.30 0.00
CA LEU A 59 -7.18 40.55 -0.42
C LEU A 59 -7.21 41.23 -1.79
N SER A 60 -8.15 40.80 -2.64
CA SER A 60 -8.52 41.50 -3.86
C SER A 60 -9.22 42.82 -3.55
N LYS A 61 -9.47 43.65 -4.58
CA LYS A 61 -10.45 44.73 -4.45
C LYS A 61 -11.84 44.15 -4.18
N GLU A 62 -12.67 44.95 -3.51
CA GLU A 62 -14.06 44.61 -3.25
C GLU A 62 -14.85 44.39 -4.55
N LEU A 63 -15.74 43.39 -4.56
CA LEU A 63 -16.64 43.07 -5.68
C LEU A 63 -17.81 44.06 -5.78
N SER A 64 -17.50 45.36 -5.85
CA SER A 64 -18.48 46.42 -6.08
C SER A 64 -19.01 46.41 -7.52
N LYS A 65 -20.11 47.14 -7.76
CA LYS A 65 -20.77 47.24 -9.07
C LYS A 65 -19.77 47.54 -10.20
N GLY A 66 -19.73 46.67 -11.21
CA GLY A 66 -18.87 46.80 -12.38
C GLY A 66 -17.44 46.26 -12.20
N THR A 67 -17.08 45.80 -11.00
CA THR A 67 -15.80 45.10 -10.77
C THR A 67 -15.87 43.69 -11.34
N VAL A 68 -14.94 43.35 -12.22
CA VAL A 68 -14.85 42.06 -12.90
C VAL A 68 -13.49 41.44 -12.67
N PHE A 69 -13.49 40.20 -12.23
CA PHE A 69 -12.31 39.36 -12.15
C PHE A 69 -12.45 38.19 -13.12
N GLU A 70 -11.42 37.93 -13.92
CA GLU A 70 -11.38 36.84 -14.89
C GLU A 70 -10.10 36.02 -14.71
N GLN A 71 -10.22 34.70 -14.63
CA GLN A 71 -9.08 33.81 -14.52
C GLN A 71 -9.30 32.57 -15.39
N LYS A 72 -8.30 32.19 -16.16
CA LYS A 72 -8.26 30.87 -16.80
C LYS A 72 -8.10 29.80 -15.72
N VAL A 73 -8.84 28.70 -15.78
CA VAL A 73 -8.86 27.62 -14.78
C VAL A 73 -8.86 26.25 -15.46
N TYR A 74 -8.31 25.22 -14.81
CA TYR A 74 -8.28 23.86 -15.35
C TYR A 74 -9.48 23.10 -14.83
N ILE A 75 -10.28 22.57 -15.74
CA ILE A 75 -11.32 21.61 -15.40
C ILE A 75 -10.70 20.22 -15.52
N PRO A 76 -10.47 19.48 -14.43
CA PRO A 76 -9.93 18.12 -14.51
C PRO A 76 -10.96 17.09 -14.98
N GLY A 77 -12.24 17.49 -15.11
CA GLY A 77 -13.36 16.64 -15.52
C GLY A 77 -14.50 16.69 -14.50
N TYR A 78 -14.76 15.57 -13.83
CA TYR A 78 -15.90 15.40 -12.91
C TYR A 78 -15.70 16.12 -11.57
N ILE A 79 -15.85 17.44 -11.58
CA ILE A 79 -15.80 18.28 -10.39
C ILE A 79 -17.01 18.00 -9.48
N THR A 80 -16.75 17.74 -8.21
CA THR A 80 -17.78 17.63 -7.16
C THR A 80 -17.95 18.92 -6.39
N LYS A 81 -16.86 19.65 -6.16
CA LYS A 81 -16.89 20.98 -5.55
C LYS A 81 -15.81 21.86 -6.15
N TYR A 82 -16.14 23.11 -6.41
CA TYR A 82 -15.17 24.13 -6.79
C TYR A 82 -15.53 25.39 -6.01
N GLY A 83 -14.58 25.96 -5.29
CA GLY A 83 -14.82 27.13 -4.48
C GLY A 83 -13.65 28.10 -4.47
N VAL A 84 -13.98 29.35 -4.20
CA VAL A 84 -13.04 30.46 -4.02
C VAL A 84 -13.16 30.96 -2.58
N LEU A 85 -12.04 31.36 -1.99
CA LEU A 85 -11.99 31.90 -0.63
C LEU A 85 -12.42 33.36 -0.65
N PHE A 86 -13.40 33.71 0.18
CA PHE A 86 -13.92 35.08 0.33
C PHE A 86 -13.69 35.61 1.74
N THR A 87 -13.60 36.95 1.85
CA THR A 87 -13.66 37.66 3.12
C THR A 87 -14.85 38.62 3.12
N THR A 88 -15.46 38.74 4.29
CA THR A 88 -16.57 39.64 4.58
C THR A 88 -16.15 40.80 5.46
N TYR A 89 -14.89 40.85 5.92
CA TYR A 89 -14.37 41.81 6.90
C TYR A 89 -15.12 41.81 8.25
N GLY A 90 -15.81 40.71 8.58
CA GLY A 90 -16.67 40.63 9.76
C GLY A 90 -17.91 41.55 9.74
N ARG A 91 -18.27 42.13 8.58
CA ARG A 91 -19.44 43.02 8.41
C ARG A 91 -20.59 42.37 7.66
N SER A 92 -21.78 42.97 7.77
CA SER A 92 -22.96 42.59 6.98
C SER A 92 -22.86 43.15 5.58
N ASN A 93 -22.49 42.32 4.60
CA ASN A 93 -22.35 42.74 3.20
C ASN A 93 -23.70 42.70 2.47
N LYS A 94 -23.90 43.61 1.52
CA LYS A 94 -25.12 43.75 0.71
C LYS A 94 -24.77 43.77 -0.78
N GLY A 95 -25.67 43.22 -1.59
CA GLY A 95 -25.51 43.12 -3.04
C GLY A 95 -25.32 41.67 -3.49
N LYS A 96 -25.07 41.49 -4.79
CA LYS A 96 -24.98 40.21 -5.46
C LYS A 96 -23.72 40.14 -6.30
N ILE A 97 -23.13 38.95 -6.32
CA ILE A 97 -22.05 38.59 -7.24
C ILE A 97 -22.57 37.64 -8.30
N LYS A 98 -22.04 37.76 -9.51
CA LYS A 98 -22.29 36.86 -10.63
C LYS A 98 -21.03 36.05 -10.87
N VAL A 99 -21.14 34.74 -10.73
CA VAL A 99 -20.06 33.80 -11.04
C VAL A 99 -20.40 33.10 -12.34
N GLU A 100 -19.51 33.17 -13.31
CA GLU A 100 -19.65 32.60 -14.63
C GLU A 100 -18.48 31.67 -14.93
N LEU A 101 -18.78 30.44 -15.35
CA LEU A 101 -17.78 29.53 -15.91
C LEU A 101 -18.09 29.27 -17.39
N SER A 102 -17.09 29.49 -18.24
CA SER A 102 -17.20 29.35 -19.69
C SER A 102 -16.11 28.45 -20.26
N GLN A 103 -16.46 27.59 -21.23
CA GLN A 103 -15.53 26.74 -21.96
C GLN A 103 -16.04 26.50 -23.37
N GLY A 104 -15.38 27.10 -24.36
CA GLY A 104 -15.88 27.13 -25.75
C GLY A 104 -17.30 27.69 -25.78
N ASN A 105 -18.24 26.96 -26.37
CA ASN A 105 -19.64 27.39 -26.49
C ASN A 105 -20.49 27.15 -25.23
N LYS A 106 -19.93 26.55 -24.17
CA LYS A 106 -20.68 26.23 -22.95
C LYS A 106 -20.46 27.32 -21.91
N LYS A 107 -21.56 27.80 -21.31
CA LYS A 107 -21.57 28.85 -20.30
C LYS A 107 -22.55 28.53 -19.19
N LYS A 108 -22.13 28.69 -17.93
CA LYS A 108 -22.97 28.59 -16.74
C LYS A 108 -22.75 29.77 -15.83
N VAL A 109 -23.85 30.25 -15.27
CA VAL A 109 -23.89 31.44 -14.43
C VAL A 109 -24.63 31.09 -13.14
N GLU A 110 -24.09 31.55 -12.03
CA GLU A 110 -24.69 31.55 -10.71
C GLU A 110 -24.71 32.98 -10.17
N ILE A 111 -25.81 33.36 -9.53
CA ILE A 111 -25.93 34.66 -8.85
C ILE A 111 -26.01 34.38 -7.35
N ILE A 112 -25.07 34.95 -6.60
CA ILE A 112 -24.90 34.68 -5.17
C ILE A 112 -25.16 35.98 -4.42
N ASP A 113 -25.98 35.89 -3.38
CA ASP A 113 -26.21 36.98 -2.44
C ASP A 113 -25.02 37.08 -1.48
N MET A 114 -24.38 38.25 -1.41
CA MET A 114 -23.19 38.46 -0.59
C MET A 114 -23.43 38.22 0.90
N SER A 115 -24.67 38.40 1.39
CA SER A 115 -25.04 38.13 2.79
C SER A 115 -24.93 36.65 3.19
N LYS A 116 -24.88 35.74 2.22
CA LYS A 116 -24.76 34.29 2.44
C LYS A 116 -23.31 33.80 2.44
N ILE A 117 -22.35 34.68 2.13
CA ILE A 117 -20.93 34.35 2.13
C ILE A 117 -20.43 34.38 3.57
N LYS A 118 -19.68 33.36 3.97
CA LYS A 118 -19.05 33.28 5.29
C LYS A 118 -17.70 33.98 5.27
N ASP A 119 -17.34 34.58 6.41
CA ASP A 119 -16.06 35.25 6.56
C ASP A 119 -14.89 34.26 6.52
N ASN A 120 -13.88 34.56 5.69
CA ASN A 120 -12.64 33.79 5.56
C ASN A 120 -12.87 32.28 5.30
N ASP A 121 -13.90 31.94 4.52
CA ASP A 121 -14.27 30.56 4.20
C ASP A 121 -14.49 30.38 2.68
N PHE A 122 -14.35 29.14 2.22
CA PHE A 122 -14.56 28.81 0.81
C PHE A 122 -16.05 28.83 0.48
N HIS A 123 -16.44 29.65 -0.49
CA HIS A 123 -17.76 29.55 -1.09
C HIS A 123 -17.71 28.61 -2.29
N PHE A 124 -18.44 27.49 -2.22
CA PHE A 124 -18.51 26.49 -3.29
C PHE A 124 -19.65 26.81 -4.27
N PHE A 125 -19.30 26.96 -5.54
CA PHE A 125 -20.25 27.35 -6.59
C PHE A 125 -21.11 26.17 -7.08
N ASN A 126 -22.35 26.46 -7.46
CA ASN A 126 -23.32 25.52 -8.03
C ASN A 126 -23.43 25.68 -9.56
N LEU A 127 -22.32 25.45 -10.28
CA LEU A 127 -22.22 25.71 -11.73
C LEU A 127 -22.53 24.50 -12.63
N LYS A 128 -23.18 23.43 -12.11
CA LYS A 128 -23.50 22.19 -12.86
C LYS A 128 -22.30 21.67 -13.69
N PHE A 129 -21.17 21.42 -13.04
CA PHE A 129 -19.87 21.15 -13.69
C PHE A 129 -19.83 19.97 -14.67
N PHE A 130 -20.78 19.02 -14.59
CA PHE A 130 -20.87 17.86 -15.50
C PHE A 130 -20.93 18.24 -16.99
N GLN A 131 -21.32 19.47 -17.31
CA GLN A 131 -21.39 19.93 -18.70
C GLN A 131 -20.02 20.30 -19.28
N PHE A 132 -19.01 20.57 -18.46
CA PHE A 132 -17.67 20.96 -18.91
C PHE A 132 -16.80 19.74 -19.20
N LYS A 133 -15.93 19.84 -20.20
CA LYS A 133 -14.96 18.80 -20.53
C LYS A 133 -13.64 19.06 -19.81
N LYS A 134 -12.82 18.01 -19.67
CA LYS A 134 -11.44 18.14 -19.18
C LYS A 134 -10.66 19.13 -20.07
N GLY A 135 -10.05 20.15 -19.48
CA GLY A 135 -9.31 21.19 -20.22
C GLY A 135 -9.44 22.59 -19.62
N GLU A 136 -8.92 23.58 -20.33
CA GLU A 136 -8.99 25.00 -19.96
C GLU A 136 -10.45 25.51 -19.98
N ALA A 137 -10.80 26.37 -19.03
CA ALA A 137 -12.05 27.13 -18.95
C ALA A 137 -11.74 28.54 -18.40
N THR A 138 -12.67 29.48 -18.52
CA THR A 138 -12.56 30.82 -17.95
C THR A 138 -13.59 30.99 -16.85
N LEU A 139 -13.11 31.28 -15.63
CA LEU A 139 -13.92 31.71 -14.50
C LEU A 139 -13.98 33.23 -14.48
N LYS A 140 -15.19 33.78 -14.43
CA LYS A 140 -15.46 35.21 -14.32
C LYS A 140 -16.31 35.48 -13.09
N ILE A 141 -15.89 36.40 -12.22
CA ILE A 141 -16.61 36.82 -11.02
C ILE A 141 -16.84 38.33 -11.10
N GLU A 142 -18.11 38.74 -11.11
CA GLU A 142 -18.54 40.12 -11.37
C GLU A 142 -19.42 40.63 -10.22
N GLY A 143 -19.15 41.84 -9.72
CA GLY A 143 -20.03 42.54 -8.78
C GLY A 143 -21.20 43.21 -9.52
N ILE A 144 -22.44 42.84 -9.19
CA ILE A 144 -23.65 43.36 -9.88
C ILE A 144 -24.08 44.71 -9.30
N ASP A 145 -24.29 44.76 -7.99
CA ASP A 145 -24.89 45.89 -7.25
C ASP A 145 -24.25 46.07 -5.87
N GLY A 146 -23.03 45.57 -5.67
CA GLY A 146 -22.25 45.79 -4.45
C GLY A 146 -21.74 47.23 -4.32
N GLU A 147 -21.73 47.76 -3.09
CA GLU A 147 -21.18 49.07 -2.76
C GLU A 147 -19.83 48.93 -2.04
N VAL A 148 -18.91 49.87 -2.31
CA VAL A 148 -17.61 49.91 -1.62
C VAL A 148 -17.85 50.14 -0.12
N GLY A 149 -17.15 49.38 0.73
CA GLY A 149 -17.35 49.39 2.18
C GLY A 149 -18.47 48.47 2.67
N ASN A 150 -19.26 47.87 1.76
CA ASN A 150 -20.35 46.95 2.06
C ASN A 150 -20.33 45.69 1.17
N SER A 151 -19.28 45.46 0.40
CA SER A 151 -19.11 44.31 -0.52
C SER A 151 -18.10 43.30 0.01
N VAL A 152 -18.12 42.07 -0.52
CA VAL A 152 -17.10 41.06 -0.22
C VAL A 152 -15.85 41.24 -1.08
N SER A 153 -14.72 40.74 -0.58
CA SER A 153 -13.48 40.59 -1.36
C SER A 153 -13.10 39.12 -1.48
N MET A 154 -12.30 38.80 -2.49
CA MET A 154 -11.71 37.48 -2.67
C MET A 154 -10.28 37.49 -2.15
N HIS A 155 -9.75 36.30 -1.92
CA HIS A 155 -8.35 36.15 -1.59
C HIS A 155 -7.51 35.85 -2.84
N GLU A 156 -6.37 36.52 -2.93
CA GLU A 156 -5.39 36.39 -4.00
C GLU A 156 -4.07 35.84 -3.48
N THR A 157 -3.36 35.14 -4.34
CA THR A 157 -2.04 34.57 -4.05
C THR A 157 -1.15 34.67 -5.28
N GLU A 158 0.17 34.74 -5.07
CA GLU A 158 1.17 34.68 -6.16
C GLU A 158 1.27 33.30 -6.83
N ASP A 159 0.42 32.38 -6.39
CA ASP A 159 0.27 31.09 -7.00
C ASP A 159 -0.46 31.11 -8.37
N ILE A 160 0.23 31.60 -9.39
CA ILE A 160 -0.28 31.79 -10.76
C ILE A 160 -0.31 30.53 -11.64
N MET A 161 0.11 29.37 -11.11
CA MET A 161 0.10 28.10 -11.87
C MET A 161 -1.30 27.72 -12.38
N TYR A 162 -2.35 28.22 -11.71
CA TYR A 162 -3.72 27.96 -12.12
C TYR A 162 -4.27 28.91 -13.16
N GLY A 163 -3.48 29.89 -13.61
CA GLY A 163 -3.91 31.02 -14.43
C GLY A 163 -3.69 32.33 -13.69
N GLU A 164 -3.42 33.38 -14.45
CA GLU A 164 -3.33 34.75 -13.93
C GLU A 164 -4.74 35.36 -13.83
N LEU A 165 -4.96 36.07 -12.75
CA LEU A 165 -6.16 36.82 -12.46
C LEU A 165 -6.09 38.17 -13.18
N LEU A 166 -7.07 38.41 -14.03
CA LEU A 166 -7.30 39.70 -14.67
C LEU A 166 -8.35 40.44 -13.86
N GLN A 167 -8.04 41.66 -13.43
CA GLN A 167 -8.98 42.58 -12.84
C GLN A 167 -9.34 43.65 -13.88
N ASN A 168 -10.61 43.70 -14.29
CA ASN A 168 -11.10 44.63 -15.33
C ASN A 168 -10.26 44.63 -16.62
N GLY A 169 -9.66 43.48 -16.96
CA GLY A 169 -8.79 43.30 -18.13
C GLY A 169 -7.29 43.50 -17.87
N GLU A 170 -6.89 44.02 -16.70
CA GLU A 170 -5.49 44.19 -16.32
C GLU A 170 -4.99 42.98 -15.51
N ASN A 171 -3.78 42.52 -15.81
CA ASN A 171 -3.18 41.38 -15.12
C ASN A 171 -2.68 41.79 -13.72
N THR A 172 -3.12 41.08 -12.69
CA THR A 172 -2.70 41.34 -11.30
C THR A 172 -1.41 40.63 -10.91
N GLU A 173 -0.84 39.81 -11.80
CA GLU A 173 0.28 38.89 -11.54
C GLU A 173 -0.01 37.89 -10.40
N LYS A 174 -1.29 37.73 -10.02
CA LYS A 174 -1.76 36.85 -8.95
C LYS A 174 -2.85 35.92 -9.46
N SER A 175 -3.34 35.05 -8.60
CA SER A 175 -4.37 34.05 -8.86
C SER A 175 -5.31 33.97 -7.67
N LEU A 176 -6.54 33.51 -7.89
CA LEU A 176 -7.51 33.28 -6.84
C LEU A 176 -7.06 32.14 -5.92
N VAL A 177 -7.30 32.32 -4.62
CA VAL A 177 -7.23 31.23 -3.65
C VAL A 177 -8.47 30.34 -3.87
N GLN A 178 -8.24 29.17 -4.48
CA GLN A 178 -9.29 28.24 -4.89
C GLN A 178 -9.09 26.85 -4.28
N ARG A 179 -10.19 26.12 -4.14
CA ARG A 179 -10.22 24.72 -3.72
C ARG A 179 -11.14 23.91 -4.63
N LEU A 180 -10.65 22.75 -5.04
CA LEU A 180 -11.30 21.89 -6.01
C LEU A 180 -11.30 20.43 -5.53
N GLU A 181 -12.48 19.83 -5.48
CA GLU A 181 -12.68 18.39 -5.27
C GLU A 181 -13.25 17.78 -6.56
N PHE A 182 -12.68 16.67 -7.04
CA PHE A 182 -13.11 16.02 -8.27
C PHE A 182 -12.87 14.50 -8.29
N TYR A 183 -13.53 13.82 -9.22
CA TYR A 183 -13.26 12.42 -9.56
C TYR A 183 -12.45 12.31 -10.85
N GLU A 184 -11.31 11.64 -10.77
CA GLU A 184 -10.48 11.30 -11.91
C GLU A 184 -10.70 9.84 -12.32
N VAL A 185 -11.11 9.62 -13.58
CA VAL A 185 -11.20 8.28 -14.18
C VAL A 185 -9.99 8.06 -15.07
N ASN A 186 -8.86 7.74 -14.46
CA ASN A 186 -7.62 7.44 -15.17
C ASN A 186 -7.51 5.94 -15.52
N THR A 187 -6.38 5.56 -16.13
CA THR A 187 -6.12 4.15 -16.50
C THR A 187 -6.06 3.20 -15.29
N ILE A 188 -5.78 3.70 -14.09
CA ILE A 188 -5.76 2.91 -12.84
C ILE A 188 -7.19 2.59 -12.43
N VAL A 189 -8.02 3.61 -12.30
CA VAL A 189 -9.45 3.48 -11.97
C VAL A 189 -10.16 2.58 -12.97
N THR A 190 -9.88 2.75 -14.26
CA THR A 190 -10.43 1.88 -15.32
C THR A 190 -10.01 0.42 -15.11
N GLY A 191 -8.72 0.17 -14.81
CA GLY A 191 -8.23 -1.17 -14.50
C GLY A 191 -8.91 -1.78 -13.27
N GLN A 192 -9.07 -1.01 -12.19
CA GLN A 192 -9.76 -1.47 -10.98
C GLN A 192 -11.23 -1.85 -11.25
N ILE A 193 -11.94 -1.07 -12.07
CA ILE A 193 -13.33 -1.40 -12.49
C ILE A 193 -13.37 -2.72 -13.28
N ILE A 194 -12.43 -2.93 -14.21
CA ILE A 194 -12.31 -4.20 -14.96
C ILE A 194 -12.08 -5.36 -13.99
N PHE A 195 -11.15 -5.22 -13.05
CA PHE A 195 -10.87 -6.26 -12.07
C PHE A 195 -12.04 -6.52 -11.12
N LEU A 196 -12.84 -5.50 -10.78
CA LEU A 196 -14.07 -5.68 -10.01
C LEU A 196 -15.09 -6.55 -10.79
N PHE A 197 -15.29 -6.27 -12.08
CA PHE A 197 -16.16 -7.09 -12.92
C PHE A 197 -15.65 -8.54 -13.02
N LEU A 198 -14.34 -8.74 -13.17
CA LEU A 198 -13.72 -10.06 -13.19
C LEU A 198 -13.87 -10.80 -11.85
N ALA A 199 -13.73 -10.10 -10.72
CA ALA A 199 -13.92 -10.67 -9.39
C ALA A 199 -15.37 -11.12 -9.16
N ILE A 200 -16.35 -10.28 -9.53
CA ILE A 200 -17.78 -10.59 -9.43
C ILE A 200 -18.14 -11.78 -10.33
N SER A 201 -17.70 -11.76 -11.59
CA SER A 201 -17.92 -12.85 -12.54
C SER A 201 -17.31 -14.17 -12.06
N SER A 202 -16.09 -14.11 -11.53
CA SER A 202 -15.40 -15.27 -10.96
C SER A 202 -16.10 -15.80 -9.70
N TYR A 203 -16.68 -14.91 -8.88
CA TYR A 203 -17.46 -15.31 -7.72
C TYR A 203 -18.75 -16.03 -8.12
N PHE A 204 -19.49 -15.55 -9.12
CA PHE A 204 -20.65 -16.27 -9.65
C PHE A 204 -20.26 -17.63 -10.25
N TYR A 205 -19.13 -17.69 -10.96
CA TYR A 205 -18.61 -18.95 -11.47
C TYR A 205 -18.20 -19.90 -10.33
N PHE A 206 -17.58 -19.40 -9.25
CA PHE A 206 -17.31 -20.17 -8.04
C PHE A 206 -18.60 -20.76 -7.45
N LEU A 207 -19.66 -19.96 -7.29
CA LEU A 207 -20.96 -20.42 -6.80
C LEU A 207 -21.59 -21.50 -7.70
N LYS A 208 -21.37 -21.44 -9.01
CA LYS A 208 -21.77 -22.51 -9.94
C LYS A 208 -20.97 -23.79 -9.70
N LEU A 209 -19.65 -23.69 -9.50
CA LEU A 209 -18.75 -24.84 -9.36
C LEU A 209 -18.97 -25.60 -8.05
N ILE A 210 -19.27 -24.93 -6.94
CA ILE A 210 -19.45 -25.56 -5.62
C ILE A 210 -20.62 -26.55 -5.58
N LYS A 211 -21.61 -26.44 -6.48
CA LYS A 211 -22.71 -27.41 -6.63
C LYS A 211 -22.20 -28.83 -6.88
N LYS A 212 -21.07 -28.99 -7.57
CA LYS A 212 -20.39 -30.28 -7.83
C LYS A 212 -18.95 -30.26 -7.29
N GLN A 213 -18.80 -29.94 -6.00
CA GLN A 213 -17.51 -29.68 -5.35
C GLN A 213 -16.43 -30.75 -5.61
N LYS A 214 -16.74 -32.05 -5.45
CA LYS A 214 -15.74 -33.13 -5.61
C LYS A 214 -15.16 -33.14 -7.03
N LYS A 215 -16.03 -33.09 -8.06
CA LYS A 215 -15.65 -33.07 -9.48
C LYS A 215 -14.85 -31.80 -9.82
N ASN A 216 -15.27 -30.67 -9.27
CA ASN A 216 -14.70 -29.36 -9.61
C ASN A 216 -13.56 -28.92 -8.67
N ASN A 217 -12.98 -29.82 -7.87
CA ASN A 217 -12.05 -29.46 -6.79
C ASN A 217 -10.90 -28.52 -7.22
N ILE A 218 -10.20 -28.87 -8.31
CA ILE A 218 -9.08 -28.05 -8.84
C ILE A 218 -9.60 -26.74 -9.44
N LYS A 219 -10.73 -26.79 -10.15
CA LYS A 219 -11.35 -25.58 -10.74
C LYS A 219 -11.74 -24.58 -9.65
N ILE A 220 -12.33 -25.07 -8.55
CA ILE A 220 -12.67 -24.24 -7.39
C ILE A 220 -11.42 -23.61 -6.80
N TYR A 221 -10.32 -24.37 -6.67
CA TYR A 221 -9.04 -23.84 -6.20
C TYR A 221 -8.50 -22.71 -7.08
N ILE A 222 -8.44 -22.93 -8.39
CA ILE A 222 -7.98 -21.92 -9.35
C ILE A 222 -8.87 -20.68 -9.32
N VAL A 223 -10.19 -20.85 -9.31
CA VAL A 223 -11.14 -19.72 -9.28
C VAL A 223 -11.03 -18.92 -7.98
N THR A 224 -10.85 -19.58 -6.82
CA THR A 224 -10.60 -18.87 -5.55
C THR A 224 -9.30 -18.06 -5.62
N ALA A 225 -8.23 -18.61 -6.20
CA ALA A 225 -6.97 -17.89 -6.38
C ALA A 225 -7.13 -16.70 -7.34
N LEU A 226 -7.91 -16.85 -8.41
CA LEU A 226 -8.21 -15.75 -9.34
C LEU A 226 -9.05 -14.65 -8.68
N ILE A 227 -10.06 -15.00 -7.88
CA ILE A 227 -10.82 -14.02 -7.09
C ILE A 227 -9.86 -13.24 -6.17
N ALA A 228 -8.98 -13.93 -5.45
CA ALA A 228 -8.00 -13.27 -4.59
C ALA A 228 -7.07 -12.34 -5.38
N PHE A 229 -6.53 -12.82 -6.50
CA PHE A 229 -5.68 -12.04 -7.40
C PHE A 229 -6.39 -10.76 -7.89
N PHE A 230 -7.63 -10.87 -8.39
CA PHE A 230 -8.39 -9.73 -8.88
C PHE A 230 -8.68 -8.72 -7.76
N LEU A 231 -9.04 -9.18 -6.56
CA LEU A 231 -9.27 -8.29 -5.42
C LEU A 231 -7.99 -7.55 -4.98
N ILE A 232 -6.83 -8.20 -5.04
CA ILE A 232 -5.54 -7.53 -4.76
C ILE A 232 -5.25 -6.47 -5.84
N ASN A 233 -5.51 -6.76 -7.11
CA ASN A 233 -5.33 -5.77 -8.20
C ASN A 233 -6.20 -4.53 -8.01
N ILE A 234 -7.42 -4.69 -7.48
CA ILE A 234 -8.28 -3.54 -7.15
C ILE A 234 -7.66 -2.72 -6.01
N LYS A 235 -7.16 -3.38 -4.97
CA LYS A 235 -6.69 -2.73 -3.74
C LYS A 235 -5.28 -2.15 -3.82
N ALA A 236 -4.41 -2.71 -4.66
CA ALA A 236 -3.02 -2.29 -4.80
C ALA A 236 -2.55 -2.28 -6.27
N PRO A 237 -3.03 -1.33 -7.08
CA PRO A 237 -2.63 -1.23 -8.48
C PRO A 237 -1.11 -1.10 -8.68
N VAL A 238 -0.44 -0.35 -7.81
CA VAL A 238 1.01 -0.08 -7.91
C VAL A 238 1.89 -1.30 -7.62
N LEU A 239 1.33 -2.34 -6.99
CA LEU A 239 2.02 -3.62 -6.80
C LEU A 239 1.66 -4.65 -7.89
N SER A 240 0.75 -4.33 -8.81
CA SER A 240 0.14 -5.27 -9.73
C SER A 240 0.18 -4.80 -11.19
N PHE A 241 -0.92 -4.27 -11.72
CA PHE A 241 -1.02 -3.90 -13.14
C PHE A 241 -0.37 -2.54 -13.47
N LYS A 242 -0.05 -1.74 -12.44
CA LYS A 242 0.73 -0.50 -12.49
C LYS A 242 2.03 -0.62 -11.70
N ALA A 243 2.65 -1.80 -11.76
CA ALA A 243 3.88 -2.13 -11.05
C ALA A 243 4.97 -1.04 -11.18
N GLU A 244 5.33 -0.44 -10.05
CA GLU A 244 6.51 0.43 -9.88
C GLU A 244 7.55 -0.33 -9.03
N PRO A 245 8.85 -0.20 -9.30
CA PRO A 245 9.89 -0.90 -8.55
C PRO A 245 9.97 -0.38 -7.11
N TYR A 246 10.03 -1.31 -6.15
CA TYR A 246 10.01 -0.99 -4.72
C TYR A 246 11.22 -1.54 -3.97
N ALA A 247 12.03 -0.65 -3.41
CA ALA A 247 13.15 -0.95 -2.52
C ALA A 247 14.03 -2.11 -3.04
N GLU A 248 14.27 -3.13 -2.22
CA GLU A 248 15.16 -4.25 -2.53
C GLU A 248 14.71 -5.08 -3.75
N GLU A 249 13.43 -4.98 -4.18
CA GLU A 249 12.93 -5.64 -5.40
C GLU A 249 13.81 -5.26 -6.59
N PHE A 250 14.18 -3.99 -6.67
CA PHE A 250 15.03 -3.50 -7.75
C PHE A 250 16.50 -3.83 -7.52
N TYR A 251 17.11 -3.30 -6.47
CA TYR A 251 18.57 -3.31 -6.35
C TYR A 251 19.14 -4.63 -5.85
N ASP A 252 18.38 -5.43 -5.10
CA ASP A 252 18.89 -6.70 -4.58
C ASP A 252 18.39 -7.91 -5.39
N PHE A 253 17.15 -7.89 -5.87
CA PHE A 253 16.58 -9.00 -6.65
C PHE A 253 16.75 -8.82 -8.15
N PHE A 254 16.16 -7.77 -8.74
CA PHE A 254 16.17 -7.56 -10.18
C PHE A 254 17.59 -7.31 -10.72
N TYR A 255 18.30 -6.34 -10.13
CA TYR A 255 19.59 -5.87 -10.61
C TYR A 255 20.66 -6.98 -10.59
N TYR A 256 20.81 -7.70 -9.48
CA TYR A 256 21.78 -8.79 -9.40
C TYR A 256 21.36 -10.04 -10.19
N ALA A 257 20.06 -10.31 -10.33
CA ALA A 257 19.58 -11.38 -11.21
C ALA A 257 19.95 -11.16 -12.67
N ARG A 258 20.11 -9.89 -13.10
CA ARG A 258 20.61 -9.54 -14.43
C ARG A 258 22.12 -9.70 -14.59
N LYS A 259 22.91 -9.50 -13.53
CA LYS A 259 24.38 -9.56 -13.59
C LYS A 259 24.96 -10.98 -13.59
N GLY A 260 24.30 -11.98 -13.01
CA GLY A 260 24.81 -13.36 -13.03
C GLY A 260 24.08 -14.30 -12.07
N ILE A 261 24.22 -15.63 -12.27
CA ILE A 261 23.50 -16.64 -11.45
C ILE A 261 24.27 -17.01 -10.18
N THR A 262 25.52 -17.44 -10.33
CA THR A 262 26.33 -18.03 -9.25
C THR A 262 26.62 -17.03 -8.13
N GLY A 263 26.98 -15.79 -8.48
CA GLY A 263 27.18 -14.71 -7.51
C GLY A 263 25.88 -14.14 -6.91
N ASN A 264 24.73 -14.34 -7.57
CA ASN A 264 23.46 -13.85 -7.05
C ASN A 264 22.81 -14.84 -6.08
N ILE A 265 22.78 -16.14 -6.38
CA ILE A 265 22.08 -17.14 -5.55
C ILE A 265 22.48 -17.01 -4.08
N PHE A 266 23.78 -16.96 -3.77
CA PHE A 266 24.28 -16.92 -2.39
C PHE A 266 24.37 -15.53 -1.78
N ARG A 267 23.91 -14.49 -2.48
CA ARG A 267 23.93 -13.12 -1.96
C ARG A 267 22.92 -12.99 -0.80
N MET A 268 23.26 -12.19 0.20
CA MET A 268 22.39 -11.91 1.34
C MET A 268 21.40 -10.78 1.03
N GLU A 269 20.22 -10.81 1.63
CA GLU A 269 19.28 -9.67 1.71
C GLU A 269 19.20 -9.29 3.18
N GLY A 270 19.54 -8.05 3.54
CA GLY A 270 19.52 -7.60 4.93
C GLY A 270 20.17 -8.61 5.88
N GLY A 271 21.27 -9.24 5.44
CA GLY A 271 22.12 -10.19 6.18
C GLY A 271 21.60 -11.62 6.41
N TYR A 272 20.48 -12.03 5.82
CA TYR A 272 20.03 -13.43 5.82
C TYR A 272 20.01 -14.00 4.40
N PHE A 273 19.71 -15.30 4.25
CA PHE A 273 19.67 -15.97 2.94
C PHE A 273 18.23 -16.00 2.37
N PRO A 274 17.91 -15.21 1.32
CA PRO A 274 16.57 -15.07 0.74
C PRO A 274 16.29 -16.06 -0.41
N LEU A 275 16.62 -17.34 -0.25
CA LEU A 275 16.71 -18.29 -1.37
C LEU A 275 15.42 -18.39 -2.21
N PHE A 276 14.25 -18.47 -1.58
CA PHE A 276 12.98 -18.71 -2.29
C PHE A 276 12.65 -17.64 -3.35
N HIS A 277 12.54 -16.38 -2.94
CA HIS A 277 12.24 -15.29 -3.87
C HIS A 277 13.44 -14.89 -4.73
N ARG A 278 14.67 -15.23 -4.32
CA ARG A 278 15.86 -15.13 -5.19
C ARG A 278 15.79 -16.05 -6.40
N LEU A 279 15.42 -17.33 -6.20
CA LEU A 279 15.24 -18.27 -7.31
C LEU A 279 14.16 -17.79 -8.28
N ILE A 280 13.07 -17.23 -7.75
CA ILE A 280 12.00 -16.63 -8.56
C ILE A 280 12.54 -15.43 -9.36
N ALA A 281 13.28 -14.51 -8.74
CA ALA A 281 13.85 -13.35 -9.42
C ALA A 281 14.80 -13.77 -10.55
N ILE A 282 15.68 -14.75 -10.29
CA ILE A 282 16.60 -15.31 -11.30
C ILE A 282 15.81 -15.93 -12.46
N LEU A 283 14.80 -16.73 -12.17
CA LEU A 283 13.98 -17.36 -13.21
C LEU A 283 13.31 -16.32 -14.10
N ILE A 284 12.71 -15.27 -13.52
CA ILE A 284 12.04 -14.21 -14.27
C ILE A 284 13.05 -13.37 -15.07
N ALA A 285 14.19 -13.01 -14.47
CA ALA A 285 15.23 -12.25 -15.17
C ALA A 285 15.81 -13.01 -16.36
N LYS A 286 15.89 -14.35 -16.27
CA LYS A 286 16.38 -15.23 -17.34
C LYS A 286 15.43 -15.40 -18.52
N LEU A 287 14.17 -14.96 -18.41
CA LEU A 287 13.25 -14.89 -19.55
C LEU A 287 13.67 -13.82 -20.58
N GLY A 288 14.62 -12.94 -20.26
CA GLY A 288 15.21 -12.01 -21.24
C GLY A 288 14.34 -10.80 -21.60
N PHE A 289 13.22 -10.58 -20.91
CA PHE A 289 12.37 -9.39 -21.13
C PHE A 289 13.11 -8.07 -20.85
N ASN A 290 12.51 -6.92 -21.18
CA ASN A 290 13.08 -5.63 -20.76
C ASN A 290 12.83 -5.35 -19.26
N ALA A 291 13.51 -4.34 -18.71
CA ALA A 291 13.43 -3.98 -17.28
C ALA A 291 11.99 -3.71 -16.80
N LYS A 292 11.17 -3.06 -17.65
CA LYS A 292 9.75 -2.82 -17.38
C LYS A 292 8.99 -4.11 -17.11
N TRP A 293 9.06 -5.05 -18.05
CA TRP A 293 8.32 -6.30 -17.98
C TRP A 293 8.85 -7.23 -16.90
N THR A 294 10.15 -7.22 -16.61
CA THR A 294 10.72 -8.04 -15.53
C THR A 294 10.20 -7.63 -14.16
N ILE A 295 10.21 -6.34 -13.83
CA ILE A 295 9.64 -5.84 -12.57
C ILE A 295 8.15 -6.17 -12.50
N PHE A 296 7.40 -5.88 -13.57
CA PHE A 296 5.98 -6.25 -13.65
C PHE A 296 5.72 -7.74 -13.35
N LEU A 297 6.51 -8.64 -13.95
CA LEU A 297 6.38 -10.08 -13.71
C LEU A 297 6.78 -10.45 -12.29
N MET A 298 7.84 -9.86 -11.73
CA MET A 298 8.25 -10.09 -10.34
C MET A 298 7.11 -9.74 -9.38
N SER A 299 6.59 -8.51 -9.44
CA SER A 299 5.51 -8.06 -8.55
C SER A 299 4.25 -8.92 -8.69
N ASN A 300 3.85 -9.28 -9.92
CA ASN A 300 2.67 -10.13 -10.13
C ASN A 300 2.88 -11.58 -9.69
N VAL A 301 4.09 -12.14 -9.83
CA VAL A 301 4.39 -13.49 -9.33
C VAL A 301 4.31 -13.55 -7.80
N ALA A 302 4.76 -12.51 -7.09
CA ALA A 302 4.58 -12.42 -5.64
C ALA A 302 3.09 -12.46 -5.25
N ILE A 303 2.25 -11.66 -5.91
CA ILE A 303 0.80 -11.64 -5.67
C ILE A 303 0.16 -12.99 -6.00
N LEU A 304 0.57 -13.63 -7.09
CA LEU A 304 0.08 -14.96 -7.47
C LEU A 304 0.47 -16.01 -6.43
N ILE A 305 1.70 -16.01 -5.91
CA ILE A 305 2.13 -16.94 -4.87
C ILE A 305 1.25 -16.79 -3.61
N ILE A 306 0.96 -15.56 -3.18
CA ILE A 306 0.06 -15.31 -2.05
C ILE A 306 -1.35 -15.83 -2.35
N SER A 307 -1.87 -15.50 -3.53
CA SER A 307 -3.24 -15.85 -3.95
C SER A 307 -3.44 -17.36 -4.04
N PHE A 308 -2.51 -18.07 -4.69
CA PHE A 308 -2.54 -19.52 -4.81
C PHE A 308 -2.21 -20.20 -3.47
N GLY A 309 -1.19 -19.74 -2.75
CA GLY A 309 -0.78 -20.28 -1.45
C GLY A 309 -1.91 -20.22 -0.42
N SER A 310 -2.60 -19.09 -0.31
CA SER A 310 -3.75 -18.91 0.59
C SER A 310 -4.98 -19.71 0.14
N SER A 311 -5.13 -19.92 -1.16
CA SER A 311 -6.25 -20.68 -1.73
C SER A 311 -6.16 -22.19 -1.50
N VAL A 312 -4.99 -22.73 -1.12
CA VAL A 312 -4.78 -24.18 -0.90
C VAL A 312 -5.83 -24.76 0.06
N PHE A 313 -6.25 -24.00 1.08
CA PHE A 313 -7.22 -24.43 2.07
C PHE A 313 -8.61 -24.77 1.51
N ILE A 314 -8.96 -24.31 0.30
CA ILE A 314 -10.24 -24.63 -0.35
C ILE A 314 -10.31 -26.08 -0.86
N LEU A 315 -9.15 -26.70 -1.10
CA LEU A 315 -9.06 -28.04 -1.67
C LEU A 315 -9.79 -29.07 -0.81
N HIS A 316 -10.40 -30.07 -1.44
CA HIS A 316 -11.23 -31.08 -0.81
C HIS A 316 -10.55 -31.81 0.35
N ARG A 317 -9.22 -31.92 0.33
CA ARG A 317 -8.40 -32.48 1.41
C ARG A 317 -8.63 -31.78 2.76
N PHE A 318 -8.93 -30.48 2.74
CA PHE A 318 -9.18 -29.68 3.94
C PHE A 318 -10.66 -29.66 4.38
N ARG A 319 -11.55 -30.47 3.77
CA ARG A 319 -13.00 -30.50 4.10
C ARG A 319 -13.29 -30.81 5.57
N LYS A 320 -12.35 -31.44 6.28
CA LYS A 320 -12.45 -31.73 7.72
C LYS A 320 -12.56 -30.44 8.55
N TYR A 321 -11.91 -29.36 8.11
CA TYR A 321 -11.78 -28.12 8.87
C TYR A 321 -12.95 -27.15 8.70
N GLY A 322 -13.84 -27.37 7.73
CA GLY A 322 -15.06 -26.59 7.60
C GLY A 322 -15.76 -26.75 6.26
N ASN A 323 -16.95 -26.16 6.17
CA ASN A 323 -17.71 -26.13 4.92
C ASN A 323 -16.94 -25.34 3.84
N ILE A 324 -17.35 -25.47 2.57
CA ILE A 324 -16.64 -24.84 1.45
C ILE A 324 -16.55 -23.32 1.59
N PHE A 325 -17.58 -22.68 2.17
CA PHE A 325 -17.65 -21.23 2.29
C PHE A 325 -16.77 -20.67 3.40
N PHE A 326 -16.67 -21.38 4.53
CA PHE A 326 -15.72 -21.09 5.59
C PHE A 326 -14.30 -21.16 5.02
N ARG A 327 -13.97 -22.24 4.32
CA ARG A 327 -12.64 -22.40 3.71
C ARG A 327 -12.34 -21.33 2.66
N PHE A 328 -13.34 -20.92 1.87
CA PHE A 328 -13.23 -19.79 0.95
C PHE A 328 -12.96 -18.48 1.68
N THR A 329 -13.70 -18.20 2.75
CA THR A 329 -13.51 -17.00 3.58
C THR A 329 -12.11 -16.95 4.19
N ILE A 330 -11.59 -18.09 4.67
CA ILE A 330 -10.21 -18.17 5.19
C ILE A 330 -9.17 -17.93 4.09
N SER A 331 -9.38 -18.47 2.89
CA SER A 331 -8.48 -18.21 1.76
C SER A 331 -8.47 -16.73 1.36
N ILE A 332 -9.62 -16.05 1.37
CA ILE A 332 -9.71 -14.61 1.09
C ILE A 332 -9.13 -13.78 2.24
N LEU A 333 -9.32 -14.19 3.50
CA LEU A 333 -8.74 -13.52 4.68
C LEU A 333 -7.22 -13.40 4.54
N PHE A 334 -6.52 -14.50 4.25
CA PHE A 334 -5.07 -14.51 4.19
C PHE A 334 -4.48 -13.92 2.90
N ALA A 335 -5.24 -13.91 1.79
CA ALA A 335 -4.75 -13.33 0.54
C ALA A 335 -5.05 -11.84 0.39
N VAL A 336 -6.27 -11.43 0.72
CA VAL A 336 -6.84 -10.14 0.32
C VAL A 336 -7.14 -9.25 1.52
N PHE A 337 -7.64 -9.82 2.61
CA PHE A 337 -8.03 -8.97 3.72
C PHE A 337 -6.79 -8.39 4.40
N ASN A 338 -6.92 -7.13 4.82
CA ASN A 338 -5.80 -6.30 5.21
C ASN A 338 -5.39 -6.61 6.66
N ILE A 339 -4.79 -7.80 6.86
CA ILE A 339 -4.25 -8.21 8.16
C ILE A 339 -3.05 -7.32 8.53
N PHE A 340 -2.31 -6.86 7.51
CA PHE A 340 -1.21 -5.91 7.56
C PHE A 340 -1.17 -5.11 6.24
N PRO A 341 -0.56 -3.91 6.25
CA PRO A 341 -0.28 -3.15 5.03
C PRO A 341 0.25 -4.00 3.89
N TYR A 342 -0.25 -3.76 2.67
CA TYR A 342 0.16 -4.52 1.48
C TYR A 342 1.63 -4.28 1.12
N ALA A 343 2.20 -3.11 1.43
CA ALA A 343 3.65 -2.88 1.28
C ALA A 343 4.49 -3.90 2.09
N GLU A 344 3.97 -4.35 3.23
CA GLU A 344 4.61 -5.29 4.15
C GLU A 344 4.27 -6.76 3.86
N THR A 345 3.36 -7.05 2.92
CA THR A 345 2.86 -8.41 2.69
C THR A 345 2.76 -8.85 1.23
N HIS A 346 2.66 -7.93 0.27
CA HIS A 346 2.44 -8.23 -1.15
C HIS A 346 3.56 -7.77 -2.09
N THR A 347 4.48 -6.93 -1.61
CA THR A 347 5.69 -6.56 -2.38
C THR A 347 6.58 -7.77 -2.62
N PHE A 348 7.37 -7.76 -3.69
CA PHE A 348 8.28 -8.86 -4.02
C PHE A 348 9.31 -9.14 -2.91
N ILE A 349 9.64 -8.10 -2.12
CA ILE A 349 10.53 -8.24 -0.99
C ILE A 349 9.83 -8.85 0.22
N ALA A 350 8.53 -8.60 0.44
CA ALA A 350 7.87 -8.93 1.70
C ALA A 350 6.93 -10.14 1.62
N PHE A 351 6.50 -10.57 0.43
CA PHE A 351 5.55 -11.69 0.30
C PHE A 351 6.00 -12.98 0.99
N ALA A 352 7.31 -13.19 1.09
CA ALA A 352 7.86 -14.36 1.75
C ALA A 352 7.50 -14.46 3.24
N TYR A 353 7.11 -13.37 3.92
CA TYR A 353 6.55 -13.45 5.28
C TYR A 353 5.20 -14.19 5.32
N MET A 354 4.45 -14.21 4.22
CA MET A 354 3.19 -14.94 4.10
C MET A 354 3.39 -16.45 3.91
N ASN A 355 4.63 -16.92 3.67
CA ASN A 355 4.93 -18.35 3.49
C ASN A 355 4.58 -19.20 4.73
N ILE A 356 4.48 -18.60 5.92
CA ILE A 356 4.01 -19.28 7.13
C ILE A 356 2.62 -19.93 6.94
N ILE A 357 1.74 -19.30 6.15
CA ILE A 357 0.40 -19.83 5.85
C ILE A 357 0.52 -21.14 5.07
N MET A 358 1.42 -21.20 4.07
CA MET A 358 1.67 -22.41 3.29
C MET A 358 2.32 -23.50 4.14
N ILE A 359 3.31 -23.16 4.97
CA ILE A 359 3.93 -24.12 5.91
C ILE A 359 2.87 -24.73 6.84
N PHE A 360 1.96 -23.91 7.36
CA PHE A 360 0.84 -24.37 8.16
C PHE A 360 -0.12 -25.27 7.37
N TYR A 361 -0.51 -24.91 6.14
CA TYR A 361 -1.37 -25.78 5.34
C TYR A 361 -0.70 -27.12 5.01
N ILE A 362 0.60 -27.14 4.74
CA ILE A 362 1.37 -28.37 4.56
C ILE A 362 1.35 -29.20 5.86
N SER A 363 1.50 -28.56 7.02
CA SER A 363 1.48 -29.23 8.32
C SER A 363 0.13 -29.86 8.69
N LEU A 364 -0.96 -29.51 8.00
CA LEU A 364 -2.28 -30.13 8.15
C LEU A 364 -2.50 -31.35 7.22
N ILE A 365 -1.64 -31.59 6.22
CA ILE A 365 -1.83 -32.65 5.23
C ILE A 365 -1.45 -34.03 5.80
N ASP A 366 -2.30 -35.05 5.66
CA ASP A 366 -1.85 -36.43 5.86
C ASP A 366 -0.85 -36.83 4.77
N PHE A 367 0.42 -36.93 5.15
CA PHE A 367 1.50 -37.25 4.23
C PHE A 367 1.45 -38.69 3.73
N ASN A 368 0.75 -39.60 4.40
CA ASN A 368 0.64 -40.99 3.95
C ASN A 368 -0.32 -41.14 2.77
N GLU A 369 -1.31 -40.25 2.66
CA GLU A 369 -2.23 -40.17 1.52
C GLU A 369 -1.62 -39.49 0.28
N LEU A 370 -0.35 -39.08 0.34
CA LEU A 370 0.34 -38.47 -0.80
C LEU A 370 1.10 -39.50 -1.62
N LYS A 371 1.00 -39.37 -2.95
CA LYS A 371 1.92 -40.04 -3.88
C LYS A 371 3.36 -39.58 -3.58
N ARG A 372 4.33 -40.49 -3.74
CA ARG A 372 5.76 -40.22 -3.43
C ARG A 372 6.30 -38.95 -4.11
N LYS A 373 6.01 -38.76 -5.41
CA LYS A 373 6.42 -37.56 -6.17
C LYS A 373 5.89 -36.27 -5.56
N ASN A 374 4.60 -36.25 -5.21
CA ASN A 374 3.96 -35.07 -4.60
C ASN A 374 4.51 -34.77 -3.21
N TYR A 375 4.79 -35.81 -2.42
CA TYR A 375 5.41 -35.66 -1.11
C TYR A 375 6.82 -35.05 -1.21
N ILE A 376 7.66 -35.56 -2.11
CA ILE A 376 9.02 -35.02 -2.34
C ILE A 376 8.94 -33.54 -2.76
N LEU A 377 8.06 -33.19 -3.69
CA LEU A 377 7.88 -31.81 -4.12
C LEU A 377 7.47 -30.89 -2.97
N LEU A 378 6.59 -31.35 -2.08
CA LEU A 378 6.21 -30.59 -0.89
C LEU A 378 7.36 -30.42 0.11
N MET A 379 8.25 -31.41 0.26
CA MET A 379 9.43 -31.26 1.11
C MET A 379 10.41 -30.24 0.55
N ILE A 380 10.69 -30.27 -0.76
CA ILE A 380 11.50 -29.27 -1.45
C ILE A 380 10.89 -27.88 -1.26
N LEU A 381 9.58 -27.74 -1.48
CA LEU A 381 8.87 -26.48 -1.24
C LEU A 381 9.04 -26.04 0.22
N THR A 382 8.84 -26.92 1.20
CA THR A 382 8.99 -26.60 2.63
C THR A 382 10.38 -26.03 2.94
N VAL A 383 11.44 -26.66 2.42
CA VAL A 383 12.81 -26.16 2.58
C VAL A 383 12.95 -24.75 2.01
N LEU A 384 12.47 -24.51 0.78
CA LEU A 384 12.52 -23.19 0.16
C LEU A 384 11.74 -22.15 0.98
N LEU A 385 10.53 -22.48 1.43
CA LEU A 385 9.70 -21.58 2.24
C LEU A 385 10.40 -21.21 3.57
N CYS A 386 11.10 -22.14 4.22
CA CYS A 386 11.86 -21.85 5.43
C CYS A 386 13.12 -21.01 5.17
N ILE A 387 13.81 -21.20 4.04
CA ILE A 387 14.97 -20.39 3.60
C ILE A 387 14.48 -19.19 2.75
N SER A 388 13.45 -18.49 3.23
CA SER A 388 12.92 -17.31 2.53
C SER A 388 13.06 -16.03 3.34
N LYS A 389 12.99 -16.09 4.68
CA LYS A 389 13.21 -14.94 5.58
C LYS A 389 13.87 -15.38 6.88
N LEU A 390 14.60 -14.46 7.52
CA LEU A 390 15.26 -14.69 8.80
C LEU A 390 14.30 -15.21 9.89
N HIS A 391 13.09 -14.65 9.96
CA HIS A 391 12.16 -14.93 11.04
C HIS A 391 11.68 -16.39 11.11
N TYR A 392 11.85 -17.18 10.03
CA TYR A 392 11.54 -18.60 10.05
C TYR A 392 12.44 -19.41 10.99
N ILE A 393 13.57 -18.84 11.47
CA ILE A 393 14.37 -19.43 12.55
C ILE A 393 13.52 -19.70 13.81
N THR A 394 12.44 -18.94 14.04
CA THR A 394 11.50 -19.18 15.15
C THR A 394 10.84 -20.57 15.09
N LEU A 395 10.77 -21.21 13.92
CA LEU A 395 10.26 -22.58 13.77
C LEU A 395 11.24 -23.65 14.26
N LEU A 396 12.53 -23.36 14.38
CA LEU A 396 13.57 -24.31 14.81
C LEU A 396 13.25 -24.94 16.18
N PRO A 397 13.09 -24.17 17.27
CA PRO A 397 12.76 -24.73 18.59
C PRO A 397 11.42 -25.47 18.59
N VAL A 398 10.44 -25.02 17.81
CA VAL A 398 9.12 -25.66 17.71
C VAL A 398 9.23 -27.03 17.06
N ALA A 399 9.84 -27.11 15.87
CA ALA A 399 10.00 -28.36 15.13
C ALA A 399 10.89 -29.36 15.88
N MET A 400 11.98 -28.89 16.49
CA MET A 400 12.88 -29.72 17.30
C MET A 400 12.18 -30.25 18.55
N GLY A 401 11.40 -29.41 19.25
CA GLY A 401 10.59 -29.84 20.39
C GLY A 401 9.60 -30.94 20.03
N ILE A 402 8.89 -30.81 18.89
CA ILE A 402 7.98 -31.86 18.40
C ILE A 402 8.74 -33.14 18.07
N LEU A 403 9.88 -33.05 17.37
CA LEU A 403 10.69 -34.21 17.02
C LEU A 403 11.16 -34.96 18.27
N ILE A 404 11.66 -34.26 19.28
CA ILE A 404 12.18 -34.87 20.52
C ILE A 404 11.03 -35.48 21.33
N LEU A 405 10.00 -34.68 21.64
CA LEU A 405 8.92 -35.09 22.54
C LEU A 405 8.02 -36.18 21.94
N LEU A 406 7.84 -36.18 20.61
CA LEU A 406 6.93 -37.08 19.91
C LEU A 406 7.65 -38.06 18.97
N TRP A 407 8.97 -38.23 19.07
CA TRP A 407 9.77 -39.07 18.16
C TRP A 407 9.17 -40.45 17.91
N LYS A 408 8.74 -41.14 18.99
CA LYS A 408 8.18 -42.49 18.91
C LYS A 408 6.77 -42.53 18.31
N LYS A 409 6.03 -41.42 18.33
CA LYS A 409 4.64 -41.30 17.85
C LYS A 409 4.55 -40.80 16.41
N LEU A 410 5.59 -40.13 15.91
CA LEU A 410 5.62 -39.57 14.55
C LEU A 410 5.88 -40.64 13.50
N LYS A 411 5.16 -40.56 12.38
CA LYS A 411 5.42 -41.39 11.20
C LYS A 411 6.68 -40.92 10.49
N VAL A 412 7.31 -41.81 9.70
CA VAL A 412 8.55 -41.50 8.97
C VAL A 412 8.44 -40.24 8.10
N ARG A 413 7.32 -40.07 7.37
CA ARG A 413 7.08 -38.87 6.56
C ARG A 413 6.91 -37.60 7.40
N GLU A 414 6.38 -37.70 8.62
CA GLU A 414 6.24 -36.54 9.51
C GLU A 414 7.61 -36.16 10.11
N LYS A 415 8.44 -37.16 10.45
CA LYS A 415 9.82 -36.94 10.88
C LYS A 415 10.60 -36.20 9.81
N ILE A 416 10.57 -36.68 8.56
CA ILE A 416 11.26 -36.03 7.44
C ILE A 416 10.80 -34.58 7.26
N PHE A 417 9.49 -34.31 7.30
CA PHE A 417 8.96 -32.95 7.21
C PHE A 417 9.50 -32.02 8.30
N LEU A 418 9.47 -32.46 9.57
CA LEU A 418 9.99 -31.68 10.68
C LEU A 418 11.51 -31.52 10.60
N THR A 419 12.24 -32.57 10.20
CA THR A 419 13.69 -32.51 9.96
C THR A 419 14.03 -31.54 8.83
N SER A 420 13.22 -31.46 7.76
CA SER A 420 13.40 -30.45 6.71
C SER A 420 13.26 -29.03 7.25
N ILE A 421 12.31 -28.77 8.16
CA ILE A 421 12.17 -27.46 8.84
C ILE A 421 13.40 -27.19 9.73
N VAL A 422 13.83 -28.16 10.53
CA VAL A 422 15.01 -28.01 11.40
C VAL A 422 16.27 -27.72 10.57
N LEU A 423 16.57 -28.52 9.54
CA LEU A 423 17.76 -28.33 8.72
C LEU A 423 17.75 -27.00 7.97
N SER A 424 16.62 -26.63 7.37
CA SER A 424 16.51 -25.35 6.64
C SER A 424 16.66 -24.13 7.56
N THR A 425 16.05 -24.16 8.74
CA THR A 425 16.18 -23.08 9.73
C THR A 425 17.57 -23.04 10.39
N MET A 426 18.23 -24.19 10.56
CA MET A 426 19.64 -24.25 10.95
C MET A 426 20.57 -23.66 9.89
N ILE A 427 20.36 -23.97 8.60
CA ILE A 427 21.11 -23.34 7.49
C ILE A 427 20.93 -21.82 7.56
N GLN A 428 19.71 -21.34 7.76
CA GLN A 428 19.43 -19.91 7.90
C GLN A 428 20.17 -19.29 9.08
N LEU A 429 20.16 -19.97 10.24
CA LEU A 429 20.84 -19.52 11.45
C LEU A 429 22.36 -19.47 11.26
N VAL A 430 22.97 -20.52 10.71
CA VAL A 430 24.42 -20.58 10.44
C VAL A 430 24.82 -19.53 9.42
N TYR A 431 24.04 -19.37 8.34
CA TYR A 431 24.30 -18.36 7.33
C TYR A 431 24.24 -16.96 7.93
N THR A 432 23.22 -16.66 8.73
CA THR A 432 23.10 -15.37 9.42
C THR A 432 24.23 -15.17 10.41
N TYR A 433 24.57 -16.20 11.21
CA TYR A 433 25.65 -16.17 12.19
C TYR A 433 27.00 -15.82 11.57
N ARG A 434 27.36 -16.46 10.45
CA ARG A 434 28.60 -16.15 9.71
C ARG A 434 28.70 -14.70 9.26
N HIS A 435 27.56 -14.03 9.07
CA HIS A 435 27.47 -12.65 8.64
C HIS A 435 27.08 -11.69 9.77
N THR A 436 27.02 -12.14 11.03
CA THR A 436 26.62 -11.31 12.18
C THR A 436 27.51 -10.10 12.40
N LYS A 437 28.80 -10.17 12.02
CA LYS A 437 29.71 -9.02 12.06
C LYS A 437 29.18 -7.82 11.26
N ASN A 438 28.30 -8.04 10.28
CA ASN A 438 27.65 -6.96 9.52
C ASN A 438 26.44 -6.34 10.26
N TRP A 439 26.10 -6.79 11.47
CA TRP A 439 24.86 -6.43 12.20
C TRP A 439 25.08 -5.95 13.64
N ILE A 440 26.28 -6.13 14.18
CA ILE A 440 26.60 -5.80 15.57
C ILE A 440 26.93 -4.30 15.64
N ARG A 441 26.26 -3.55 16.55
CA ARG A 441 26.53 -2.13 16.81
C ARG A 441 27.44 -1.99 18.04
N PHE A 442 28.60 -1.36 17.89
CA PHE A 442 29.28 -0.78 19.05
C PHE A 442 28.58 0.53 19.46
N ASP A 443 28.68 0.95 20.73
CA ASP A 443 27.89 2.09 21.23
C ASP A 443 28.17 3.41 20.48
N ASN A 444 29.33 3.50 19.82
CA ASN A 444 29.77 4.66 19.04
C ASN A 444 29.37 4.60 17.55
N GLU A 445 28.69 3.55 17.10
CA GLU A 445 28.27 3.37 15.70
C GLU A 445 26.82 3.82 15.48
N PRO A 446 26.49 4.36 14.28
CA PRO A 446 25.13 4.78 13.94
C PRO A 446 24.13 3.63 14.05
N ALA A 447 22.84 3.93 14.26
CA ALA A 447 21.80 2.90 14.45
C ALA A 447 21.58 1.98 13.22
N TYR A 448 22.07 2.39 12.06
CA TYR A 448 22.02 1.64 10.81
C TYR A 448 23.27 1.93 9.97
N ARG A 449 23.57 1.02 9.04
CA ARG A 449 24.54 1.25 7.97
C ARG A 449 23.92 0.89 6.64
N ILE A 450 24.23 1.70 5.65
CA ILE A 450 23.92 1.36 4.26
C ILE A 450 25.05 0.46 3.77
N VAL A 451 24.71 -0.75 3.34
CA VAL A 451 25.64 -1.75 2.80
C VAL A 451 25.28 -1.99 1.34
N GLY A 452 26.25 -1.96 0.44
CA GLY A 452 25.97 -2.07 -1.00
C GLY A 452 25.08 -0.93 -1.51
N ARG A 453 24.19 -1.21 -2.47
CA ARG A 453 23.32 -0.21 -3.12
C ARG A 453 22.03 0.00 -2.35
N HIS A 454 22.06 0.83 -1.31
CA HIS A 454 20.89 1.18 -0.48
C HIS A 454 20.30 0.02 0.35
N THR A 455 21.04 -1.08 0.56
CA THR A 455 20.61 -2.09 1.54
C THR A 455 20.88 -1.55 2.94
N THR A 456 19.84 -1.06 3.60
CA THR A 456 19.94 -0.60 4.99
C THR A 456 19.98 -1.81 5.92
N VAL A 457 21.09 -1.99 6.61
CA VAL A 457 21.24 -2.95 7.70
C VAL A 457 21.12 -2.19 9.01
N TRP A 458 20.08 -2.50 9.77
CA TRP A 458 19.91 -1.97 11.12
C TRP A 458 20.88 -2.67 12.06
N PHE A 459 21.75 -1.90 12.69
CA PHE A 459 22.70 -2.44 13.65
C PHE A 459 22.00 -2.66 14.99
N ARG A 460 22.23 -3.83 15.59
CA ARG A 460 21.63 -4.20 16.86
C ARG A 460 22.57 -3.80 18.01
N PRO A 461 22.12 -2.95 18.97
CA PRO A 461 22.97 -2.55 20.09
C PRO A 461 23.30 -3.74 20.99
N ILE A 462 24.58 -3.86 21.37
CA ILE A 462 25.14 -4.96 22.19
C ILE A 462 24.62 -4.96 23.65
N GLY A 463 23.96 -3.89 24.11
CA GLY A 463 23.45 -3.82 25.49
C GLY A 463 22.49 -4.96 25.87
N LYS A 464 22.76 -5.61 27.00
CA LYS A 464 21.93 -6.68 27.58
C LYS A 464 20.59 -6.12 28.07
N ILE A 465 19.48 -6.58 27.48
CA ILE A 465 18.13 -6.32 27.99
C ILE A 465 17.91 -7.24 29.21
N LYS A 466 17.36 -6.71 30.31
CA LYS A 466 17.03 -7.53 31.48
C LYS A 466 15.94 -8.53 31.10
N ILE A 467 16.01 -9.76 31.64
CA ILE A 467 15.01 -10.82 31.34
C ILE A 467 13.59 -10.35 31.66
N LEU A 468 13.40 -9.64 32.77
CA LEU A 468 12.08 -9.11 33.16
C LEU A 468 11.53 -8.11 32.13
N GLU A 469 12.41 -7.30 31.53
CA GLU A 469 12.04 -6.35 30.48
C GLU A 469 11.67 -7.08 29.19
N ILE A 470 12.38 -8.16 28.83
CA ILE A 470 12.03 -9.02 27.69
C ILE A 470 10.62 -9.60 27.85
N ILE A 471 10.32 -10.15 29.03
CA ILE A 471 9.02 -10.74 29.35
C ILE A 471 7.94 -9.65 29.32
N ASN A 472 8.20 -8.50 29.92
CA ASN A 472 7.23 -7.40 29.99
C ASN A 472 6.87 -6.88 28.59
N ILE A 473 7.86 -6.50 27.78
CA ILE A 473 7.64 -5.98 26.43
C ILE A 473 7.03 -7.06 25.54
N GLY A 474 7.55 -8.29 25.60
CA GLY A 474 7.06 -9.39 24.77
C GLY A 474 5.60 -9.75 25.07
N THR A 475 5.25 -9.85 26.35
CA THR A 475 3.87 -10.13 26.79
C THR A 475 2.94 -9.00 26.40
N HIS A 476 3.33 -7.76 26.67
CA HIS A 476 2.56 -6.59 26.26
C HIS A 476 2.28 -6.61 24.75
N GLN A 477 3.28 -6.87 23.92
CA GLN A 477 3.10 -6.91 22.47
C GLN A 477 2.21 -8.07 22.01
N ILE A 478 2.27 -9.25 22.64
CA ILE A 478 1.32 -10.34 22.38
C ILE A 478 -0.11 -9.86 22.65
N ILE A 479 -0.34 -9.17 23.77
CA ILE A 479 -1.66 -8.63 24.12
C ILE A 479 -2.11 -7.57 23.11
N GLN A 480 -1.23 -6.66 22.68
CA GLN A 480 -1.58 -5.70 21.63
C GLN A 480 -1.99 -6.38 20.32
N GLN A 481 -1.23 -7.40 19.88
CA GLN A 481 -1.58 -8.18 18.69
C GLN A 481 -2.92 -8.91 18.87
N PHE A 482 -3.19 -9.44 20.07
CA PHE A 482 -4.45 -10.09 20.38
C PHE A 482 -5.63 -9.10 20.38
N ILE A 483 -5.50 -7.94 21.01
CA ILE A 483 -6.47 -6.84 20.98
C ILE A 483 -6.78 -6.46 19.53
N SER A 484 -5.76 -6.32 18.69
CA SER A 484 -5.94 -5.91 17.29
C SER A 484 -6.81 -6.86 16.46
N ILE A 485 -6.94 -8.13 16.86
CA ILE A 485 -7.82 -9.09 16.17
C ILE A 485 -9.29 -8.74 16.41
N PHE A 486 -9.65 -8.35 17.63
CA PHE A 486 -11.05 -8.14 18.05
C PHE A 486 -11.48 -6.67 18.03
N ASN A 487 -10.52 -5.74 18.07
CA ASN A 487 -10.83 -4.35 18.29
C ASN A 487 -11.19 -3.60 16.98
N PHE A 488 -12.37 -2.99 16.94
CA PHE A 488 -12.87 -2.19 15.81
C PHE A 488 -12.44 -0.70 15.87
N GLY A 489 -11.80 -0.28 16.95
CA GLY A 489 -11.33 1.09 17.20
C GLY A 489 -11.33 1.36 18.70
N ILE A 490 -10.34 2.09 19.21
CA ILE A 490 -10.30 2.54 20.61
C ILE A 490 -10.78 3.98 20.63
N GLU A 491 -11.87 4.28 21.33
CA GLU A 491 -12.24 5.66 21.62
C GLU A 491 -11.18 6.30 22.52
N GLN A 492 -10.84 7.56 22.26
CA GLN A 492 -9.78 8.29 23.00
C GLN A 492 -10.06 8.41 24.51
N SER A 493 -11.31 8.20 24.95
CA SER A 493 -11.75 8.24 26.35
C SER A 493 -11.54 6.93 27.12
N GLN A 494 -11.13 5.83 26.47
CA GLN A 494 -10.98 4.54 27.15
C GLN A 494 -9.70 4.47 28.00
N ASN A 495 -9.83 3.96 29.22
CA ASN A 495 -8.69 3.68 30.08
C ASN A 495 -7.85 2.52 29.49
N ILE A 496 -6.70 2.87 28.90
CA ILE A 496 -5.80 1.94 28.18
C ILE A 496 -5.29 0.83 29.10
N LEU A 497 -4.97 1.14 30.35
CA LEU A 497 -4.49 0.16 31.32
C LEU A 497 -5.56 -0.89 31.57
N ASN A 498 -6.80 -0.46 31.85
CA ASN A 498 -7.91 -1.38 32.12
C ASN A 498 -8.20 -2.27 30.90
N LEU A 499 -8.15 -1.71 29.70
CA LEU A 499 -8.32 -2.48 28.45
C LEU A 499 -7.24 -3.55 28.31
N ASN A 500 -5.97 -3.17 28.48
CA ASN A 500 -4.85 -4.10 28.35
C ASN A 500 -4.92 -5.22 29.41
N MET A 501 -5.27 -4.90 30.65
CA MET A 501 -5.43 -5.88 31.72
C MET A 501 -6.60 -6.84 31.48
N MET A 502 -7.74 -6.32 31.00
CA MET A 502 -8.90 -7.15 30.63
C MET A 502 -8.52 -8.15 29.53
N TYR A 503 -7.88 -7.69 28.45
CA TYR A 503 -7.47 -8.56 27.34
C TYR A 503 -6.36 -9.54 27.73
N LEU A 504 -5.48 -9.17 28.67
CA LEU A 504 -4.51 -10.10 29.27
C LEU A 504 -5.21 -11.26 29.99
N ILE A 505 -6.20 -10.97 30.84
CA ILE A 505 -6.98 -12.00 31.56
C ILE A 505 -7.70 -12.92 30.55
N ILE A 506 -8.38 -12.33 29.56
CA ILE A 506 -9.07 -13.09 28.51
C ILE A 506 -8.08 -13.98 27.74
N PHE A 507 -6.92 -13.44 27.37
CA PHE A 507 -5.88 -14.18 26.66
C PHE A 507 -5.38 -15.37 27.49
N ILE A 508 -5.08 -15.18 28.78
CA ILE A 508 -4.64 -16.25 29.68
C ILE A 508 -5.70 -17.36 29.78
N ILE A 509 -6.97 -17.00 29.95
CA ILE A 509 -8.09 -17.97 30.00
C ILE A 509 -8.16 -18.78 28.69
N ILE A 510 -8.09 -18.11 27.54
CA ILE A 510 -8.15 -18.78 26.23
C ILE A 510 -6.95 -19.71 26.05
N VAL A 511 -5.73 -19.27 26.37
CA VAL A 511 -4.53 -20.10 26.29
C VAL A 511 -4.67 -21.32 27.21
N GLY A 512 -5.12 -21.14 28.45
CA GLY A 512 -5.37 -22.24 29.39
C GLY A 512 -6.36 -23.28 28.85
N ILE A 513 -7.49 -22.81 28.29
CA ILE A 513 -8.50 -23.68 27.65
C ILE A 513 -7.91 -24.43 26.45
N LEU A 514 -7.17 -23.73 25.58
CA LEU A 514 -6.55 -24.32 24.39
C LEU A 514 -5.52 -25.38 24.77
N VAL A 515 -4.68 -25.14 25.78
CA VAL A 515 -3.71 -26.10 26.29
C VAL A 515 -4.42 -27.31 26.90
N TYR A 516 -5.41 -27.09 27.77
CA TYR A 516 -6.20 -28.17 28.38
C TYR A 516 -6.87 -29.06 27.32
N ILE A 517 -7.58 -28.47 26.36
CA ILE A 517 -8.24 -29.21 25.28
C ILE A 517 -7.21 -29.94 24.41
N SER A 518 -6.06 -29.31 24.15
CA SER A 518 -5.01 -29.91 23.33
C SER A 518 -4.44 -31.17 23.98
N ILE A 519 -4.13 -31.10 25.29
CA ILE A 519 -3.64 -32.22 26.09
C ILE A 519 -4.70 -33.32 26.20
N LYS A 520 -5.98 -32.97 26.36
CA LYS A 520 -7.10 -33.93 26.43
C LYS A 520 -7.32 -34.68 25.13
N ASN A 521 -7.31 -33.99 23.98
CA ASN A 521 -7.63 -34.58 22.68
C ASN A 521 -6.53 -35.47 22.10
N ARG A 522 -5.26 -35.21 22.47
CA ARG A 522 -4.06 -35.99 22.07
C ARG A 522 -3.97 -36.31 20.57
N ASN A 523 -4.37 -35.38 19.70
CA ASN A 523 -4.34 -35.57 18.24
C ASN A 523 -3.37 -34.61 17.55
N ARG A 524 -3.20 -34.81 16.24
CA ARG A 524 -2.34 -33.97 15.41
C ARG A 524 -2.73 -32.49 15.45
N GLU A 525 -4.03 -32.18 15.41
CA GLU A 525 -4.50 -30.79 15.49
C GLU A 525 -4.13 -30.12 16.81
N SER A 526 -4.20 -30.83 17.94
CA SER A 526 -3.71 -30.34 19.24
C SER A 526 -2.24 -29.97 19.20
N VAL A 527 -1.40 -30.83 18.60
CA VAL A 527 0.05 -30.56 18.47
C VAL A 527 0.27 -29.30 17.65
N ILE A 528 -0.48 -29.11 16.56
CA ILE A 528 -0.39 -27.92 15.71
C ILE A 528 -0.82 -26.66 16.46
N ILE A 529 -1.89 -26.69 17.26
CA ILE A 529 -2.29 -25.53 18.09
C ILE A 529 -1.19 -25.19 19.10
N LEU A 530 -0.66 -26.18 19.81
CA LEU A 530 0.43 -25.94 20.76
C LEU A 530 1.67 -25.37 20.05
N SER A 531 1.98 -25.85 18.83
CA SER A 531 3.07 -25.32 18.00
C SER A 531 2.84 -23.85 17.62
N LEU A 532 1.62 -23.48 17.23
CA LEU A 532 1.28 -22.10 16.90
C LEU A 532 1.33 -21.20 18.15
N LEU A 533 0.90 -21.69 19.32
CA LEU A 533 1.04 -20.98 20.59
C LEU A 533 2.52 -20.76 20.93
N SER A 534 3.37 -21.79 20.84
CA SER A 534 4.80 -21.64 21.04
C SER A 534 5.41 -20.61 20.07
N LEU A 535 5.01 -20.65 18.80
CA LEU A 535 5.49 -19.71 17.78
C LEU A 535 5.16 -18.25 18.14
N ILE A 536 3.96 -17.98 18.67
CA ILE A 536 3.54 -16.64 19.15
C ILE A 536 4.51 -16.10 20.19
N PHE A 537 4.82 -16.89 21.22
CA PHE A 537 5.76 -16.49 22.28
C PHE A 537 7.19 -16.36 21.76
N ILE A 538 7.69 -17.35 21.01
CA ILE A 538 9.07 -17.37 20.50
C ILE A 538 9.34 -16.17 19.58
N ASN A 539 8.44 -15.90 18.63
CA ASN A 539 8.59 -14.76 17.73
C ASN A 539 8.55 -13.42 18.48
N SER A 540 7.66 -13.30 19.47
CA SER A 540 7.49 -12.07 20.23
C SER A 540 8.74 -11.76 21.07
N TYR A 541 9.31 -12.77 21.75
CA TYR A 541 10.54 -12.59 22.52
C TYR A 541 11.76 -12.41 21.62
N LEU A 542 11.82 -13.06 20.45
CA LEU A 542 12.87 -12.80 19.47
C LEU A 542 12.85 -11.34 18.99
N ASN A 543 11.67 -10.77 18.74
CA ASN A 543 11.52 -9.36 18.36
C ASN A 543 12.02 -8.40 19.44
N VAL A 544 11.83 -8.72 20.72
CA VAL A 544 12.38 -7.90 21.83
C VAL A 544 13.89 -8.07 21.96
N ILE A 545 14.40 -9.30 21.91
CA ILE A 545 15.86 -9.58 21.96
C ILE A 545 16.59 -8.91 20.80
N SER A 546 15.97 -8.88 19.62
CA SER A 546 16.49 -8.19 18.45
C SER A 546 16.26 -6.67 18.46
N LYS A 547 15.62 -6.13 19.51
CA LYS A 547 15.26 -4.71 19.68
C LYS A 547 14.38 -4.14 18.57
N VAL A 548 13.68 -5.01 17.85
CA VAL A 548 12.61 -4.62 16.91
C VAL A 548 11.42 -4.06 17.68
N TRP A 549 11.15 -4.61 18.87
CA TRP A 549 10.15 -4.09 19.80
C TRP A 549 10.82 -3.55 21.07
N SER A 550 10.52 -2.30 21.40
CA SER A 550 11.02 -1.59 22.57
C SER A 550 9.94 -0.64 23.13
N GLY A 551 10.12 -0.14 24.34
CA GLY A 551 9.28 0.93 24.89
C GLY A 551 9.26 0.98 26.42
N LEU A 552 8.95 2.15 26.96
CA LEU A 552 8.79 2.43 28.39
C LEU A 552 7.31 2.71 28.70
N ASN A 553 6.85 2.40 29.91
CA ASN A 553 5.45 2.63 30.35
C ASN A 553 4.38 2.08 29.38
N LEU A 554 4.65 0.89 28.81
CA LEU A 554 3.85 0.30 27.73
C LEU A 554 2.37 0.12 28.08
N TRP A 555 2.08 -0.37 29.28
CA TRP A 555 0.71 -0.74 29.69
C TRP A 555 -0.25 0.43 29.83
N SER A 556 0.26 1.65 30.06
CA SER A 556 -0.54 2.86 30.25
C SER A 556 -0.52 3.82 29.05
N THR A 557 0.45 3.68 28.12
CA THR A 557 0.66 4.66 27.03
C THR A 557 0.43 4.09 25.63
N ALA A 558 0.53 2.77 25.42
CA ALA A 558 0.61 2.22 24.08
C ALA A 558 -0.76 2.08 23.40
N PHE A 559 -0.96 2.91 22.37
CA PHE A 559 -2.00 2.76 21.36
C PHE A 559 -1.55 1.80 20.24
N GLY A 560 -2.35 0.76 20.00
CA GLY A 560 -2.34 0.00 18.75
C GLY A 560 -1.20 -1.01 18.60
N ALA A 561 -1.53 -2.20 18.09
CA ALA A 561 -0.54 -3.21 17.75
C ALA A 561 0.51 -2.67 16.77
N ILE A 562 1.80 -2.92 17.05
CA ILE A 562 2.89 -2.66 16.11
C ILE A 562 2.57 -3.40 14.80
N ASN A 563 2.20 -2.65 13.77
CA ASN A 563 1.78 -3.16 12.45
C ASN A 563 2.97 -3.26 11.49
N THR A 564 4.10 -3.78 11.96
CA THR A 564 5.26 -4.05 11.10
C THR A 564 5.25 -5.50 10.63
N ARG A 565 5.92 -5.81 9.51
CA ARG A 565 6.12 -7.18 9.00
C ARG A 565 6.60 -8.17 10.07
N HIS A 566 7.34 -7.72 11.07
CA HIS A 566 7.88 -8.56 12.15
C HIS A 566 6.80 -9.14 13.08
N ALA A 567 5.61 -8.54 13.11
CA ALA A 567 4.45 -9.03 13.86
C ALA A 567 3.64 -10.11 13.10
N LEU A 568 3.91 -10.36 11.81
CA LEU A 568 3.19 -11.34 11.00
C LEU A 568 3.23 -12.75 11.61
N LEU A 569 4.40 -13.16 12.09
CA LEU A 569 4.63 -14.44 12.77
C LEU A 569 4.07 -14.52 14.20
N THR A 570 3.38 -13.47 14.65
CA THR A 570 2.59 -13.47 15.89
C THR A 570 1.09 -13.47 15.55
N ARG A 571 0.64 -12.54 14.69
CA ARG A 571 -0.79 -12.36 14.37
C ARG A 571 -1.35 -13.46 13.46
N ILE A 572 -0.61 -13.92 12.45
CA ILE A 572 -1.07 -15.01 11.57
C ILE A 572 -1.30 -16.30 12.40
N PRO A 573 -0.37 -16.76 13.25
CA PRO A 573 -0.62 -17.89 14.13
C PRO A 573 -1.88 -17.75 15.01
N MET A 574 -2.15 -16.56 15.56
CA MET A 574 -3.38 -16.32 16.33
C MET A 574 -4.64 -16.52 15.47
N LEU A 575 -4.64 -16.02 14.23
CA LEU A 575 -5.73 -16.23 13.29
C LEU A 575 -5.86 -17.71 12.87
N LEU A 576 -4.75 -18.40 12.66
CA LEU A 576 -4.75 -19.83 12.34
C LEU A 576 -5.29 -20.69 13.50
N ILE A 577 -5.00 -20.32 14.75
CA ILE A 577 -5.63 -20.93 15.93
C ILE A 577 -7.15 -20.72 15.86
N LEU A 578 -7.61 -19.49 15.62
CA LEU A 578 -9.03 -19.16 15.50
C LEU A 578 -9.73 -19.99 14.40
N VAL A 579 -9.04 -20.25 13.29
CA VAL A 579 -9.52 -21.12 12.21
C VAL A 579 -9.65 -22.59 12.64
N LEU A 580 -8.77 -23.08 13.52
CA LEU A 580 -8.77 -24.48 13.96
C LEU A 580 -9.73 -24.77 15.13
N ILE A 581 -10.13 -23.76 15.91
CA ILE A 581 -11.03 -23.91 17.08
C ILE A 581 -12.26 -24.79 16.78
N PRO A 582 -13.05 -24.54 15.71
CA PRO A 582 -14.24 -25.36 15.44
C PRO A 582 -13.94 -26.84 15.24
N SER A 583 -12.79 -27.16 14.62
CA SER A 583 -12.41 -28.55 14.31
C SER A 583 -12.04 -29.34 15.56
N ILE A 584 -11.49 -28.67 16.57
CA ILE A 584 -11.09 -29.25 17.85
C ILE A 584 -12.29 -29.37 18.79
N LEU A 585 -13.14 -28.34 18.86
CA LEU A 585 -14.37 -28.37 19.64
C LEU A 585 -15.37 -29.42 19.12
N LYS A 586 -15.41 -29.65 17.80
CA LYS A 586 -16.25 -30.69 17.18
C LYS A 586 -16.04 -32.08 17.78
N ARG A 587 -14.83 -32.38 18.25
CA ARG A 587 -14.50 -33.68 18.84
C ARG A 587 -15.01 -33.81 20.28
N ASN A 588 -15.16 -32.70 21.00
CA ASN A 588 -15.58 -32.67 22.41
C ASN A 588 -17.10 -32.52 22.59
N ILE A 589 -17.78 -31.86 21.65
CA ILE A 589 -19.22 -31.53 21.77
C ILE A 589 -20.14 -32.71 21.37
N GLY A 590 -19.60 -33.81 20.84
CA GLY A 590 -20.41 -34.90 20.30
C GLY A 590 -21.24 -34.47 19.08
N GLU A 591 -22.04 -35.37 18.50
CA GLU A 591 -22.76 -35.21 17.23
C GLU A 591 -23.84 -34.10 17.15
N LYS A 592 -23.84 -33.07 18.01
CA LYS A 592 -24.67 -31.86 17.83
C LYS A 592 -24.13 -31.01 16.66
N ARG A 593 -24.21 -31.55 15.43
CA ARG A 593 -23.71 -31.00 14.16
C ARG A 593 -24.21 -29.58 13.87
N ASN A 594 -25.35 -29.17 14.45
CA ASN A 594 -25.90 -27.83 14.27
C ASN A 594 -25.08 -26.74 14.99
N ASN A 595 -24.53 -27.01 16.18
CA ASN A 595 -23.78 -25.99 16.94
C ASN A 595 -22.47 -25.60 16.25
N ILE A 596 -21.78 -26.56 15.64
CA ILE A 596 -20.54 -26.32 14.90
C ILE A 596 -20.80 -25.54 13.60
N LYS A 597 -21.93 -25.80 12.91
CA LYS A 597 -22.33 -25.02 11.72
C LYS A 597 -22.58 -23.57 12.08
N ILE A 598 -23.23 -23.31 13.21
CA ILE A 598 -23.46 -21.95 13.74
C ILE A 598 -22.12 -21.28 14.02
N LEU A 599 -21.19 -21.96 14.70
CA LEU A 599 -19.86 -21.43 14.96
C LEU A 599 -19.11 -21.04 13.68
N TYR A 600 -19.13 -21.89 12.64
CA TYR A 600 -18.53 -21.54 11.35
C TYR A 600 -19.14 -20.27 10.76
N ASN A 601 -20.46 -20.12 10.82
CA ASN A 601 -21.14 -18.93 10.30
C ASN A 601 -20.80 -17.67 11.12
N ILE A 602 -20.71 -17.78 12.45
CA ILE A 602 -20.27 -16.68 13.32
C ILE A 602 -18.85 -16.25 12.95
N LEU A 603 -17.93 -17.20 12.78
CA LEU A 603 -16.55 -16.90 12.38
C LEU A 603 -16.48 -16.27 10.98
N ILE A 604 -17.28 -16.74 10.02
CA ILE A 604 -17.38 -16.12 8.69
C ILE A 604 -17.79 -14.66 8.81
N ILE A 605 -18.88 -14.38 9.54
CA ILE A 605 -19.40 -13.01 9.72
C ILE A 605 -18.38 -12.14 10.45
N PHE A 606 -17.77 -12.65 11.53
CA PHE A 606 -16.73 -11.97 12.27
C PHE A 606 -15.54 -11.60 11.38
N ILE A 607 -14.99 -12.56 10.63
CA ILE A 607 -13.83 -12.33 9.74
C ILE A 607 -14.13 -11.29 8.67
N ILE A 608 -15.29 -11.40 8.00
CA ILE A 608 -15.69 -10.47 6.95
C ILE A 608 -15.90 -9.08 7.54
N SER A 609 -16.66 -8.96 8.62
CA SER A 609 -16.96 -7.66 9.24
C SER A 609 -15.72 -7.01 9.82
N ARG A 610 -14.79 -7.80 10.38
CA ARG A 610 -13.54 -7.30 10.95
C ARG A 610 -12.57 -6.85 9.88
N TYR A 611 -12.28 -7.68 8.88
CA TYR A 611 -11.11 -7.50 8.02
C TYR A 611 -11.43 -7.07 6.58
N SER A 612 -12.67 -7.18 6.14
CA SER A 612 -13.07 -6.74 4.80
C SER A 612 -13.18 -5.20 4.67
N PRO A 613 -13.86 -4.47 5.58
CA PRO A 613 -14.06 -3.02 5.45
C PRO A 613 -12.85 -2.16 5.85
N ILE A 614 -11.72 -2.76 6.24
CA ILE A 614 -10.51 -1.99 6.62
C ILE A 614 -9.78 -1.49 5.37
N ILE A 615 -9.89 -0.20 5.10
CA ILE A 615 -9.12 0.52 4.07
C ILE A 615 -7.91 1.21 4.71
N ASN A 616 -7.11 0.48 5.50
CA ASN A 616 -5.76 0.94 5.78
C ASN A 616 -4.83 0.48 4.65
N ASN A 617 -5.15 0.90 3.43
CA ASN A 617 -4.37 0.61 2.25
C ASN A 617 -3.16 1.56 2.26
N ASN A 618 -2.20 1.30 3.15
CA ASN A 618 -0.83 1.87 3.09
C ASN A 618 -0.08 1.28 1.86
N VAL A 619 -0.74 1.30 0.71
CA VAL A 619 -0.12 1.16 -0.60
C VAL A 619 0.08 2.59 -1.05
N PHE A 620 1.32 2.96 -1.28
CA PHE A 620 1.67 4.25 -1.86
C PHE A 620 0.87 4.46 -3.14
N ARG A 621 0.27 5.65 -3.30
CA ARG A 621 -0.51 5.96 -4.51
C ARG A 621 0.42 6.21 -5.67
N TYR A 622 -0.04 5.90 -6.88
CA TYR A 622 0.76 6.04 -8.09
C TYR A 622 1.26 7.47 -8.34
N ASP A 623 0.46 8.46 -7.96
CA ASP A 623 0.75 9.89 -8.02
C ASP A 623 1.71 10.38 -6.92
N GLU A 624 1.98 9.55 -5.91
CA GLU A 624 2.90 9.84 -4.80
C GLU A 624 4.28 9.15 -4.99
N VAL A 625 4.39 8.18 -5.91
CA VAL A 625 5.67 7.51 -6.20
C VAL A 625 6.53 8.39 -7.09
N HIS A 626 7.79 8.61 -6.70
CA HIS A 626 8.74 9.36 -7.54
C HIS A 626 9.28 8.59 -8.75
N SER A 627 8.94 7.30 -8.87
CA SER A 627 9.25 6.50 -10.05
C SER A 627 8.14 6.59 -11.10
N ASP A 628 8.55 6.64 -12.37
CA ASP A 628 7.68 6.39 -13.54
C ASP A 628 8.33 5.29 -14.38
N TRP A 629 8.18 4.05 -13.93
CA TRP A 629 8.90 2.91 -14.49
C TRP A 629 8.57 2.66 -15.95
N LYS A 630 7.39 3.09 -16.42
CA LYS A 630 7.04 3.04 -17.85
C LYS A 630 8.06 3.81 -18.71
N ILE A 631 8.58 4.92 -18.20
CA ILE A 631 9.54 5.78 -18.88
C ILE A 631 10.97 5.40 -18.47
N TYR A 632 11.26 5.43 -17.17
CA TYR A 632 12.62 5.34 -16.64
C TYR A 632 13.27 3.97 -16.81
N SER A 633 12.48 2.89 -16.92
CA SER A 633 13.01 1.55 -17.22
C SER A 633 13.80 1.48 -18.54
N LYS A 634 13.58 2.42 -19.47
CA LYS A 634 14.36 2.51 -20.71
C LYS A 634 15.81 2.93 -20.46
N PHE A 635 16.05 3.73 -19.42
CA PHE A 635 17.40 4.20 -19.07
C PHE A 635 18.24 3.07 -18.47
N TYR A 636 17.64 2.01 -17.93
CA TYR A 636 18.41 0.85 -17.49
C TYR A 636 19.22 0.16 -18.61
N LYS A 637 18.89 0.41 -19.88
CA LYS A 637 19.66 -0.13 -21.02
C LYS A 637 21.00 0.58 -21.22
N THR A 638 21.18 1.79 -20.71
CA THR A 638 22.46 2.50 -20.80
C THR A 638 23.39 1.94 -19.72
N GLU A 639 24.69 1.91 -19.97
CA GLU A 639 25.67 1.45 -18.95
C GLU A 639 25.83 2.46 -17.80
N ARG A 640 25.23 3.64 -17.94
CA ARG A 640 25.26 4.76 -17.00
C ARG A 640 23.83 5.27 -16.78
N TRP A 641 23.38 5.36 -15.53
CA TRP A 641 22.02 5.82 -15.21
C TRP A 641 21.88 6.30 -13.78
N THR A 642 20.93 7.21 -13.57
CA THR A 642 20.35 7.56 -12.25
C THR A 642 18.86 7.28 -12.32
N LEU A 643 18.33 6.43 -11.44
CA LEU A 643 16.94 5.98 -11.45
C LEU A 643 16.25 6.25 -10.10
N PRO A 644 15.06 6.88 -10.11
CA PRO A 644 14.20 6.94 -8.93
C PRO A 644 13.51 5.59 -8.72
N ILE A 645 13.79 4.94 -7.60
CA ILE A 645 13.27 3.62 -7.22
C ILE A 645 12.70 3.74 -5.82
N TYR A 646 11.39 3.76 -5.65
CA TYR A 646 10.79 4.12 -4.36
C TYR A 646 11.23 3.20 -3.20
N PRO A 647 11.68 3.72 -2.04
CA PRO A 647 11.79 5.14 -1.65
C PRO A 647 13.21 5.74 -1.81
N PHE A 648 14.01 5.34 -2.81
CA PHE A 648 15.42 5.72 -3.00
C PHE A 648 15.73 6.29 -4.40
N PHE A 649 16.93 6.83 -4.58
CA PHE A 649 17.53 7.11 -5.88
C PHE A 649 18.78 6.26 -6.06
N ILE A 650 18.89 5.54 -7.17
CA ILE A 650 19.93 4.53 -7.39
C ILE A 650 20.71 4.86 -8.66
N MET A 651 22.01 4.59 -8.63
CA MET A 651 22.94 5.04 -9.65
C MET A 651 23.88 3.92 -10.10
N GLU A 652 24.24 3.93 -11.38
CA GLU A 652 25.30 3.09 -11.97
C GLU A 652 26.21 3.97 -12.80
N ASN A 653 27.53 3.89 -12.56
CA ASN A 653 28.56 4.58 -13.34
C ASN A 653 28.25 6.08 -13.55
N GLN A 654 27.75 6.73 -12.49
CA GLN A 654 27.35 8.12 -12.42
C GLN A 654 27.71 8.67 -11.04
N LYS A 655 28.05 9.96 -10.94
CA LYS A 655 28.09 10.65 -9.64
C LYS A 655 26.75 11.32 -9.37
N GLY A 656 26.34 11.31 -8.11
CA GLY A 656 25.04 11.79 -7.68
C GLY A 656 25.14 13.00 -6.80
N TYR A 657 24.24 13.95 -7.02
CA TYR A 657 24.13 15.17 -6.25
C TYR A 657 22.70 15.35 -5.77
N TYR A 658 22.51 15.42 -4.46
CA TYR A 658 21.32 16.00 -3.87
C TYR A 658 21.62 17.46 -3.57
N ILE A 659 20.78 18.37 -4.06
CA ILE A 659 20.91 19.81 -3.83
C ILE A 659 19.53 20.33 -3.42
N GLY A 660 19.47 21.03 -2.30
CA GLY A 660 18.19 21.55 -1.81
C GLY A 660 18.21 21.87 -0.33
N LYS A 661 17.03 21.93 0.28
CA LYS A 661 16.90 22.11 1.73
C LYS A 661 17.22 20.86 2.54
N GLU A 662 17.50 21.03 3.82
CA GLU A 662 17.60 19.90 4.74
C GLU A 662 16.23 19.21 4.88
N THR A 663 16.22 17.87 4.86
CA THR A 663 14.98 17.09 4.80
C THR A 663 15.15 15.72 5.47
N GLY A 664 14.15 15.32 6.25
CA GLY A 664 14.07 14.01 6.91
C GLY A 664 13.47 12.91 6.04
N LYS A 665 13.19 13.19 4.75
CA LYS A 665 12.60 12.21 3.83
C LYS A 665 13.59 11.10 3.49
N ILE A 666 13.11 9.86 3.53
CA ILE A 666 13.92 8.64 3.36
C ILE A 666 14.73 8.68 2.05
N GLU A 667 14.13 9.11 0.95
CA GLU A 667 14.78 9.17 -0.37
C GLU A 667 16.04 10.02 -0.43
N TYR A 668 16.12 11.07 0.40
CA TYR A 668 17.24 12.00 0.44
C TYR A 668 18.16 11.72 1.64
N THR A 669 17.62 11.30 2.79
CA THR A 669 18.40 10.87 3.95
C THR A 669 19.30 9.68 3.60
N TYR A 670 18.79 8.72 2.82
CA TYR A 670 19.55 7.53 2.39
C TYR A 670 20.21 7.67 1.02
N PHE A 671 20.25 8.88 0.45
CA PHE A 671 20.97 9.14 -0.80
C PHE A 671 22.48 8.91 -0.62
N LEU A 672 23.09 8.16 -1.54
CA LEU A 672 24.51 7.75 -1.47
C LEU A 672 25.47 8.70 -2.19
N GLY A 673 24.97 9.71 -2.91
CA GLY A 673 25.80 10.73 -3.56
C GLY A 673 26.17 11.90 -2.63
N GLU A 674 26.84 12.91 -3.20
CA GLU A 674 27.15 14.17 -2.52
C GLU A 674 25.85 14.92 -2.19
N LYS A 675 25.80 15.55 -1.02
CA LYS A 675 24.64 16.31 -0.55
C LYS A 675 25.04 17.76 -0.29
N TYR A 676 24.29 18.68 -0.85
CA TYR A 676 24.47 20.11 -0.67
C TYR A 676 23.17 20.69 -0.11
N TYR A 677 23.22 21.07 1.17
CA TYR A 677 22.13 21.80 1.81
C TYR A 677 22.38 23.29 1.63
N LEU A 678 21.44 23.97 0.98
CA LEU A 678 21.54 25.40 0.71
C LEU A 678 20.69 26.17 1.73
N ASP A 679 21.33 26.99 2.56
CA ASP A 679 20.69 27.67 3.68
C ASP A 679 19.55 28.60 3.24
N ASP A 680 19.71 29.25 2.08
CA ASP A 680 18.70 30.15 1.49
C ASP A 680 17.44 29.42 1.02
N LEU A 681 17.48 28.08 0.92
CA LEU A 681 16.35 27.24 0.54
C LEU A 681 15.64 26.60 1.74
N ASN A 682 16.25 26.59 2.93
CA ASN A 682 15.68 25.92 4.11
C ASN A 682 14.34 26.51 4.55
N SER A 683 14.15 27.82 4.40
CA SER A 683 12.89 28.52 4.69
C SER A 683 11.90 28.54 3.53
N LYS A 684 12.28 28.05 2.34
CA LYS A 684 11.44 28.09 1.14
C LYS A 684 10.62 26.81 0.98
N GLU A 685 9.34 26.97 0.66
CA GLU A 685 8.48 25.85 0.26
C GLU A 685 8.64 25.52 -1.23
N GLU A 686 9.02 26.50 -2.03
CA GLU A 686 9.11 26.44 -3.48
C GLU A 686 10.31 27.22 -4.04
N THR A 687 10.69 26.87 -5.27
CA THR A 687 11.61 27.68 -6.07
C THR A 687 11.35 27.54 -7.57
N THR A 688 11.69 28.58 -8.34
CA THR A 688 11.69 28.57 -9.81
C THR A 688 13.09 28.49 -10.39
N GLU A 689 14.12 28.73 -9.59
CA GLU A 689 15.52 28.69 -10.01
C GLU A 689 16.43 28.25 -8.87
N MET A 690 17.59 27.71 -9.22
CA MET A 690 18.58 27.28 -8.24
C MET A 690 19.98 27.50 -8.80
N VAL A 691 20.82 28.18 -8.03
CA VAL A 691 22.25 28.26 -8.29
C VAL A 691 22.88 26.98 -7.73
N LEU A 692 23.65 26.30 -8.57
CA LEU A 692 24.32 25.06 -8.19
C LEU A 692 25.58 25.39 -7.39
N PRO A 693 25.95 24.54 -6.40
CA PRO A 693 27.10 24.78 -5.53
C PRO A 693 28.44 24.77 -6.29
N LYS A 694 28.45 24.16 -7.47
CA LYS A 694 29.56 24.14 -8.43
C LYS A 694 28.99 23.90 -9.83
N PRO A 695 29.73 24.22 -10.91
CA PRO A 695 29.39 23.77 -12.25
C PRO A 695 29.25 22.25 -12.29
N LEU A 696 28.14 21.75 -12.82
CA LEU A 696 27.85 20.32 -12.91
C LEU A 696 27.42 19.95 -14.32
N LYS A 697 27.85 18.77 -14.77
CA LYS A 697 27.30 18.13 -15.96
C LYS A 697 25.95 17.50 -15.62
N LEU A 698 24.96 17.72 -16.47
CA LEU A 698 23.62 17.18 -16.28
C LEU A 698 23.37 16.05 -17.29
N GLU A 699 23.15 14.82 -16.80
CA GLU A 699 22.56 13.73 -17.60
C GLU A 699 21.12 13.43 -17.15
N TYR A 700 20.88 13.36 -15.84
CA TYR A 700 19.56 13.14 -15.26
C TYR A 700 19.25 14.21 -14.22
N LEU A 701 18.01 14.71 -14.21
CA LEU A 701 17.51 15.54 -13.11
C LEU A 701 16.14 15.01 -12.67
N TYR A 702 15.96 14.85 -11.36
CA TYR A 702 14.68 14.50 -10.76
C TYR A 702 14.30 15.50 -9.69
N THR A 703 13.02 15.90 -9.67
CA THR A 703 12.48 16.82 -8.67
C THR A 703 10.98 16.61 -8.49
N LYS A 704 10.39 17.34 -7.55
CA LYS A 704 8.96 17.32 -7.27
C LYS A 704 8.38 18.71 -7.53
N ARG A 705 7.26 18.76 -8.25
CA ARG A 705 6.43 19.95 -8.38
C ARG A 705 5.82 20.29 -7.02
N VAL A 706 5.57 21.57 -6.78
CA VAL A 706 4.86 22.02 -5.57
C VAL A 706 3.42 21.49 -5.53
N ARG A 707 2.84 21.20 -6.70
CA ARG A 707 1.47 20.70 -6.87
C ARG A 707 1.35 19.48 -7.74
N ASN A 708 0.27 18.75 -7.51
CA ASN A 708 -0.22 17.73 -8.42
C ASN A 708 -1.20 18.39 -9.42
N TYR A 709 -1.39 17.79 -10.61
CA TYR A 709 -2.28 18.30 -11.67
C TYR A 709 -1.98 19.71 -12.19
N ASN A 710 -1.23 19.77 -13.29
CA ASN A 710 -0.89 21.02 -13.94
C ASN A 710 -1.36 21.05 -15.39
N PHE A 711 -1.56 22.25 -15.93
CA PHE A 711 -1.97 22.48 -17.31
C PHE A 711 -0.90 22.08 -18.33
N ASP A 712 0.36 22.34 -17.97
CA ASP A 712 1.51 22.26 -18.86
C ASP A 712 2.62 21.40 -18.24
N LYS A 713 3.48 20.89 -19.11
CA LYS A 713 4.77 20.34 -18.70
C LYS A 713 5.73 21.44 -18.26
N ILE A 714 6.72 21.06 -17.48
CA ILE A 714 7.83 21.93 -17.09
C ILE A 714 8.99 21.78 -18.08
N LYS A 715 9.59 22.92 -18.44
CA LYS A 715 10.87 23.06 -19.11
C LYS A 715 11.94 23.42 -18.09
N LEU A 716 13.07 22.72 -18.17
CA LEU A 716 14.27 23.00 -17.41
C LEU A 716 15.25 23.74 -18.32
N ILE A 717 15.67 24.93 -17.91
CA ILE A 717 16.69 25.73 -18.58
C ILE A 717 17.95 25.69 -17.73
N GLY A 718 19.10 25.37 -18.35
CA GLY A 718 20.41 25.39 -17.71
C GLY A 718 21.27 26.51 -18.26
N TYR A 719 21.98 27.21 -17.37
CA TYR A 719 22.87 28.32 -17.68
C TYR A 719 24.31 27.99 -17.31
N ASP A 720 25.27 28.49 -18.08
CA ASP A 720 26.71 28.41 -17.74
C ASP A 720 27.11 29.46 -16.68
N ILE A 721 28.39 29.53 -16.31
CA ILE A 721 28.90 30.48 -15.31
C ILE A 721 28.77 31.93 -15.78
N GLN A 722 28.80 32.16 -17.10
CA GLN A 722 28.66 33.46 -17.75
C GLN A 722 27.19 33.90 -17.87
N GLY A 723 26.23 33.05 -17.50
CA GLY A 723 24.80 33.31 -17.58
C GLY A 723 24.17 33.04 -18.95
N ASN A 724 24.88 32.41 -19.87
CA ASN A 724 24.32 32.02 -21.17
C ASN A 724 23.47 30.75 -21.01
N LYS A 725 22.35 30.71 -21.72
CA LYS A 725 21.52 29.50 -21.82
C LYS A 725 22.25 28.44 -22.65
N VAL A 726 22.59 27.32 -22.02
CA VAL A 726 23.32 26.21 -22.65
C VAL A 726 22.53 24.90 -22.71
N LEU A 727 21.38 24.84 -22.03
CA LEU A 727 20.54 23.64 -21.96
C LEU A 727 19.05 24.01 -21.90
N GLU A 728 18.21 23.26 -22.62
CA GLU A 728 16.76 23.29 -22.48
C GLU A 728 16.21 21.87 -22.59
N LEU A 729 15.54 21.39 -21.55
CA LEU A 729 14.96 20.05 -21.49
C LEU A 729 13.47 20.12 -21.14
N LEU A 730 12.66 19.32 -21.81
CA LEU A 730 11.24 19.16 -21.48
C LEU A 730 11.04 17.99 -20.52
N GLN A 731 10.12 18.15 -19.57
CA GLN A 731 9.68 17.09 -18.66
C GLN A 731 9.29 15.81 -19.42
N LEU A 732 9.84 14.68 -18.96
CA LEU A 732 9.60 13.37 -19.56
C LEU A 732 8.20 12.83 -19.25
N ASN A 733 7.77 12.97 -17.99
CA ASN A 733 6.52 12.40 -17.48
C ASN A 733 5.27 13.11 -18.01
N ASP A 734 4.11 12.52 -17.72
CA ASP A 734 2.83 13.19 -17.91
C ASP A 734 2.74 14.47 -17.06
N LYS A 735 2.13 15.53 -17.60
CA LYS A 735 1.99 16.84 -16.96
C LYS A 735 1.22 16.79 -15.63
N GLU A 736 0.41 15.76 -15.43
CA GLU A 736 -0.39 15.60 -14.21
C GLU A 736 0.44 15.02 -13.03
N ARG A 737 1.65 14.52 -13.29
CA ARG A 737 2.54 13.96 -12.26
C ARG A 737 3.18 15.04 -11.39
N SER A 738 3.29 14.72 -10.10
CA SER A 738 3.95 15.53 -9.07
C SER A 738 5.47 15.40 -9.12
N TYR A 739 5.98 14.17 -9.13
CA TYR A 739 7.39 13.88 -9.35
C TYR A 739 7.70 13.82 -10.85
N ILE A 740 8.75 14.53 -11.23
CA ILE A 740 9.12 14.74 -12.64
C ILE A 740 10.61 14.47 -12.84
N GLY A 741 10.95 14.07 -14.06
CA GLY A 741 12.31 13.81 -14.49
C GLY A 741 12.65 14.43 -15.83
N PHE A 742 13.94 14.69 -16.00
CA PHE A 742 14.56 15.21 -17.21
C PHE A 742 15.75 14.33 -17.57
N LYS A 743 16.02 14.19 -18.87
CA LYS A 743 17.21 13.51 -19.39
C LYS A 743 17.87 14.39 -20.44
N ASN A 744 19.16 14.61 -20.29
CA ASN A 744 20.00 15.26 -21.28
C ASN A 744 20.74 14.19 -22.09
N ASP A 745 20.54 14.17 -23.41
CA ASP A 745 21.25 13.24 -24.29
C ASP A 745 22.68 13.69 -24.63
N ASN A 746 23.06 14.94 -24.29
CA ASN A 746 24.42 15.47 -24.43
C ASN A 746 24.97 16.01 -23.09
N PRO A 747 25.42 15.11 -22.17
CA PRO A 747 25.77 15.49 -20.80
C PRO A 747 27.14 16.16 -20.66
N ASN A 748 27.79 16.57 -21.76
CA ASN A 748 29.13 17.17 -21.71
C ASN A 748 29.11 18.65 -21.33
N ILE A 749 27.93 19.28 -21.32
CA ILE A 749 27.75 20.70 -21.02
C ILE A 749 27.62 20.89 -19.51
N GLU A 750 28.40 21.81 -18.96
CA GLU A 750 28.33 22.22 -17.56
C GLU A 750 27.30 23.32 -17.36
N ILE A 751 26.52 23.20 -16.30
CA ILE A 751 25.53 24.18 -15.85
C ILE A 751 25.92 24.68 -14.46
N SER A 752 25.74 25.98 -14.23
CA SER A 752 25.96 26.67 -12.95
C SER A 752 24.65 27.08 -12.28
N LYS A 753 23.60 27.30 -13.07
CA LYS A 753 22.26 27.70 -12.61
C LYS A 753 21.19 26.95 -13.41
N ILE A 754 20.09 26.60 -12.75
CA ILE A 754 18.90 26.04 -13.37
C ILE A 754 17.68 26.94 -13.15
N GLN A 755 16.78 26.95 -14.13
CA GLN A 755 15.49 27.62 -14.07
C GLN A 755 14.38 26.70 -14.57
N PHE A 756 13.22 26.77 -13.93
CA PHE A 756 12.03 26.00 -14.28
C PHE A 756 10.97 26.94 -14.86
N LEU A 757 10.55 26.64 -16.09
CA LEU A 757 9.49 27.34 -16.81
C LEU A 757 8.40 26.35 -17.23
N ASN A 758 7.21 26.80 -17.58
CA ASN A 758 6.23 25.95 -18.28
C ASN A 758 6.48 25.96 -19.80
N GLU A 759 5.69 25.18 -20.55
CA GLU A 759 5.75 25.15 -22.03
C GLU A 759 5.55 26.54 -22.66
N ASN A 760 4.82 27.43 -21.98
CA ASN A 760 4.54 28.80 -22.39
C ASN A 760 5.57 29.84 -21.88
N ASN A 761 6.75 29.41 -21.43
CA ASN A 761 7.83 30.25 -20.89
C ASN A 761 7.48 31.08 -19.63
N ARG A 762 6.43 30.71 -18.91
CA ARG A 762 6.07 31.30 -17.61
C ARG A 762 6.83 30.59 -16.49
N LYS A 763 7.08 31.29 -15.39
CA LYS A 763 7.74 30.71 -14.20
C LYS A 763 7.00 29.46 -13.74
N ALA A 764 7.73 28.38 -13.43
CA ALA A 764 7.18 27.15 -12.87
C ALA A 764 7.86 26.81 -11.54
N TYR A 765 7.07 26.35 -10.57
CA TYR A 765 7.52 26.15 -9.19
C TYR A 765 7.72 24.68 -8.86
N ILE A 766 8.88 24.37 -8.29
CA ILE A 766 9.22 23.05 -7.75
C ILE A 766 9.50 23.15 -6.24
N VAL A 767 9.41 22.03 -5.55
CA VAL A 767 9.96 21.90 -4.20
C VAL A 767 11.49 22.04 -4.31
N PRO A 768 12.17 22.80 -3.42
CA PRO A 768 13.61 23.04 -3.48
C PRO A 768 14.42 21.81 -3.05
N GLU A 769 14.23 20.71 -3.77
CA GLU A 769 14.85 19.39 -3.59
C GLU A 769 15.08 18.82 -5.00
N ILE A 770 16.33 18.76 -5.45
CA ILE A 770 16.70 18.19 -6.75
C ILE A 770 17.74 17.07 -6.58
N VAL A 771 17.65 16.07 -7.45
CA VAL A 771 18.66 15.02 -7.60
C VAL A 771 19.23 15.08 -9.01
N ILE A 772 20.54 15.25 -9.11
CA ILE A 772 21.28 15.30 -10.37
C ILE A 772 22.17 14.06 -10.50
N GLY A 773 22.12 13.43 -11.67
CA GLY A 773 23.09 12.43 -12.11
C GLY A 773 24.03 13.01 -13.16
N THR A 774 25.35 12.88 -12.93
CA THR A 774 26.41 13.25 -13.87
C THR A 774 27.19 12.03 -14.37
N PRO A 775 27.69 12.06 -15.62
CA PRO A 775 28.63 11.07 -16.15
C PRO A 775 29.96 10.98 -15.41
#